data_AF-A0A2V8I8E1-F1
#
_entry.id   AF-A0A2V8I8E1-F1
#
_cell.length_a   1.000
_cell.length_b   1.000
_cell.length_c   1.000
_cell.angle_alpha   90.00
_cell.angle_beta   90.00
_cell.angle_gamma   90.00
#
_symmetry.space_group_name_H-M   'P 1'
#
loop_
_entity.id
_entity.type
_entity.pdbx_description
1 polymer ?
#
loop_
_entity_poly.entity_id
_entity_poly.type
_entity_poly.pdbx_seq_one_letter_code
_entity_poly.pdbx_strand_id
1 'polypeptide(L)'
;MPTGTAFHDRTFALCESLNYREWSGYYTVSAYETHHEHEYNAIRNSAALIDVSPLFKYLITGRDATRLVDRVIARDMRKVSAGQVIYTAWCDERGKVIDDGTVSRLDENRYRWTAADPNLRWFHQNAQGLDVQIEDISEKVAALALQGPMTGRLLREIVEGADIDNLKYFQVTHGIISKVDVDISRTGYTGDLGYELWMSWADGIKVWDSLMDRGRAFDIHAAGMLALDVARIEAGLLLIDVDYSSSKKALTEAQKYSPFELGLGRLVHLDKSRFVGQDALIREHKEGHSREIAGIEVDWPSVERLYDEAGLPPSIPAVASRVAVPVYKNGIQIGKATSTTWSPTLKKLIALATLKRDYARPGTVLEMEVTVEAVRLQSETKDRHPYSVNIKKLIQSYDPTAPLGEAWTIPSSWYLDPEVGELERKTVFSRSWYFAGRSEQIERPEQYVTCDIAKEPVVIVRGIDGVLRGFFNVCRHHAAAVMTDSCGEASQLQCPYHGWTYTLNGELKSAPDLGAIANFDRRVMGLVPVDVAVWKSWVFARLDPRGAPLEDIADLSVSGFHWFERRHYMLECNWKVFVDNYLDGGYHVPYLHKNLDRILDYAGYRIENGGRFCRQSSPVSTGGQALYYWIYPNFMINCYESAMDTNLVVPRGVDRTEVIFDFYFTDVSEAARARNIASVTASDRIQQEDTAICKSVQRGLASRSYTSGRLSVRREAGEHLFHRLLCADLFLDLPTQ
;
A
#
# COMPACT_ATOMS: atom_id res chain seq x y z
N MET A 1 6.84 9.00 -1.28
CA MET A 1 5.75 9.64 -2.05
C MET A 1 6.37 10.22 -3.30
N PRO A 2 5.77 10.06 -4.49
CA PRO A 2 6.26 10.71 -5.70
C PRO A 2 6.29 12.23 -5.56
N THR A 3 7.13 12.92 -6.33
CA THR A 3 7.25 14.39 -6.37
C THR A 3 6.97 14.94 -7.76
N GLY A 4 6.87 16.26 -7.92
CA GLY A 4 6.73 16.88 -9.24
C GLY A 4 8.05 16.92 -10.02
N THR A 5 7.98 16.77 -11.34
CA THR A 5 9.09 17.09 -12.26
C THR A 5 9.27 18.61 -12.39
N ALA A 6 10.28 19.05 -13.16
CA ALA A 6 10.47 20.46 -13.53
C ALA A 6 9.26 21.10 -14.22
N PHE A 7 8.37 20.29 -14.80
CA PHE A 7 7.20 20.74 -15.54
C PHE A 7 5.89 20.47 -14.80
N HIS A 8 5.96 20.01 -13.54
CA HIS A 8 4.78 19.61 -12.78
C HIS A 8 3.73 20.71 -12.69
N ASP A 9 4.13 21.96 -12.44
CA ASP A 9 3.20 23.09 -12.34
C ASP A 9 2.36 23.28 -13.62
N ARG A 10 2.92 22.96 -14.80
CA ARG A 10 2.21 23.07 -16.09
C ARG A 10 1.43 21.82 -16.42
N THR A 11 2.08 20.66 -16.28
CA THR A 11 1.44 19.38 -16.57
C THR A 11 0.26 19.10 -15.64
N PHE A 12 0.35 19.54 -14.37
CA PHE A 12 -0.74 19.45 -13.41
C PHE A 12 -1.94 20.31 -13.81
N ALA A 13 -1.70 21.57 -14.18
CA ALA A 13 -2.75 22.49 -14.60
C ALA A 13 -3.47 22.05 -15.89
N LEU A 14 -2.77 21.30 -16.75
CA LEU A 14 -3.31 20.78 -18.02
C LEU A 14 -4.04 19.45 -17.87
N CYS A 15 -3.87 18.72 -16.76
CA CYS A 15 -4.39 17.37 -16.61
C CYS A 15 -5.82 17.38 -16.06
N GLU A 16 -6.79 17.55 -16.97
CA GLU A 16 -8.23 17.54 -16.66
C GLU A 16 -8.71 16.16 -16.16
N SER A 17 -8.07 15.10 -16.63
CA SER A 17 -8.43 13.71 -16.30
C SER A 17 -8.05 13.29 -14.87
N LEU A 18 -7.13 14.03 -14.24
CA LEU A 18 -6.45 13.65 -13.00
C LEU A 18 -5.75 12.27 -13.06
N ASN A 19 -5.44 11.77 -14.26
CA ASN A 19 -4.84 10.46 -14.46
C ASN A 19 -3.31 10.56 -14.43
N TYR A 20 -2.73 10.22 -13.27
CA TYR A 20 -1.29 10.17 -13.04
C TYR A 20 -0.81 8.76 -12.74
N ARG A 21 0.48 8.54 -12.97
CA ARG A 21 1.20 7.36 -12.47
C ARG A 21 2.59 7.76 -11.99
N GLU A 22 3.15 6.87 -11.19
CA GLU A 22 4.52 7.00 -10.71
C GLU A 22 5.49 6.53 -11.81
N TRP A 23 6.52 7.35 -12.07
CA TRP A 23 7.66 7.00 -12.90
C TRP A 23 8.94 7.54 -12.24
N SER A 24 9.81 6.64 -11.80
CA SER A 24 11.13 6.94 -11.21
C SER A 24 11.10 7.95 -10.05
N GLY A 25 10.04 7.92 -9.24
CA GLY A 25 9.83 8.82 -8.11
C GLY A 25 9.03 10.08 -8.42
N TYR A 26 8.51 10.25 -9.64
CA TYR A 26 7.79 11.44 -10.05
C TYR A 26 6.31 11.18 -10.40
N TYR A 27 5.46 12.20 -10.18
CA TYR A 27 4.11 12.26 -10.75
C TYR A 27 4.20 12.57 -12.23
N THR A 28 3.72 11.64 -13.05
CA THR A 28 3.68 11.81 -14.51
C THR A 28 2.29 11.58 -15.04
N VAL A 29 1.88 12.40 -16.01
CA VAL A 29 0.54 12.37 -16.59
C VAL A 29 0.41 11.16 -17.51
N SER A 30 -0.57 10.30 -17.24
CA SER A 30 -0.92 9.17 -18.09
C SER A 30 -1.72 9.62 -19.32
N ALA A 31 -2.69 10.52 -19.11
CA ALA A 31 -3.46 11.21 -20.15
C ALA A 31 -3.92 12.57 -19.59
N TYR A 32 -3.90 13.61 -20.39
CA TYR A 32 -4.35 14.96 -20.02
C TYR A 32 -5.88 15.06 -20.05
N GLU A 33 -6.51 14.44 -21.05
CA GLU A 33 -7.96 14.35 -21.20
C GLU A 33 -8.51 12.99 -20.74
N THR A 34 -9.84 12.82 -20.76
CA THR A 34 -10.49 11.54 -20.41
C THR A 34 -10.02 10.36 -21.29
N HIS A 35 -9.51 10.64 -22.49
CA HIS A 35 -8.92 9.68 -23.42
C HIS A 35 -7.63 10.23 -24.03
N HIS A 36 -6.73 9.34 -24.45
CA HIS A 36 -5.42 9.71 -24.98
C HIS A 36 -5.41 9.93 -26.51
N GLU A 37 -6.57 9.87 -27.18
CA GLU A 37 -6.64 9.86 -28.66
C GLU A 37 -6.18 11.17 -29.29
N HIS A 38 -6.50 12.33 -28.70
CA HIS A 38 -5.98 13.62 -29.18
C HIS A 38 -4.47 13.71 -29.06
N GLU A 39 -3.91 13.23 -27.94
CA GLU A 39 -2.47 13.19 -27.70
C GLU A 39 -1.76 12.26 -28.69
N TYR A 40 -2.32 11.08 -28.94
CA TYR A 40 -1.84 10.15 -29.95
C TYR A 40 -1.90 10.76 -31.36
N ASN A 41 -3.01 11.44 -31.69
CA ASN A 41 -3.15 12.12 -32.97
C ASN A 41 -2.14 13.27 -33.11
N ALA A 42 -1.79 13.96 -32.03
CA ALA A 42 -0.75 14.98 -32.04
C ALA A 42 0.63 14.38 -32.36
N ILE A 43 0.97 13.22 -31.77
CA ILE A 43 2.20 12.48 -32.10
C ILE A 43 2.24 12.16 -33.61
N ARG A 44 1.14 11.65 -34.18
CA ARG A 44 1.11 11.19 -35.58
C ARG A 44 0.96 12.31 -36.61
N ASN A 45 0.25 13.39 -36.29
CA ASN A 45 -0.22 14.35 -37.28
C ASN A 45 0.28 15.79 -37.06
N SER A 46 0.71 16.15 -35.85
CA SER A 46 1.13 17.53 -35.52
C SER A 46 2.41 17.57 -34.68
N ALA A 47 2.32 18.04 -33.43
CA ALA A 47 3.41 18.11 -32.48
C ALA A 47 2.91 17.73 -31.08
N ALA A 48 3.55 16.76 -30.46
CA ALA A 48 3.29 16.31 -29.11
C ALA A 48 4.48 16.62 -28.21
N LEU A 49 4.23 17.20 -27.04
CA LEU A 49 5.23 17.51 -26.02
C LEU A 49 5.06 16.58 -24.83
N ILE A 50 6.07 15.76 -24.57
CA ILE A 50 6.07 14.74 -23.53
C ILE A 50 7.14 15.08 -22.50
N ASP A 51 6.77 15.10 -21.22
CA ASP A 51 7.73 15.21 -20.12
C ASP A 51 8.46 13.89 -19.89
N VAL A 52 9.76 13.87 -20.22
CA VAL A 52 10.66 12.73 -20.03
C VAL A 52 11.73 13.00 -18.99
N SER A 53 11.52 14.03 -18.15
CA SER A 53 12.37 14.36 -17.00
C SER A 53 12.54 13.22 -15.99
N PRO A 54 11.62 12.26 -15.82
CA PRO A 54 11.85 11.15 -14.88
C PRO A 54 12.97 10.17 -15.26
N LEU A 55 13.50 10.21 -16.49
CA LEU A 55 14.66 9.41 -16.85
C LEU A 55 15.85 9.73 -15.94
N PHE A 56 16.60 8.72 -15.53
CA PHE A 56 17.88 8.95 -14.86
C PHE A 56 18.88 9.48 -15.88
N LYS A 57 19.62 10.53 -15.52
CA LYS A 57 20.67 11.09 -16.37
C LYS A 57 21.99 11.19 -15.60
N TYR A 58 23.06 10.77 -16.26
CA TYR A 58 24.40 10.82 -15.71
C TYR A 58 25.33 11.60 -16.63
N LEU A 59 26.11 12.52 -16.06
CA LEU A 59 27.17 13.23 -16.74
C LEU A 59 28.50 12.53 -16.44
N ILE A 60 29.18 12.07 -17.49
CA ILE A 60 30.48 11.40 -17.38
C ILE A 60 31.52 12.27 -18.06
N THR A 61 32.53 12.69 -17.31
CA THR A 61 33.64 13.53 -17.78
C THR A 61 34.99 12.99 -17.33
N GLY A 62 36.07 13.50 -17.92
CA GLY A 62 37.45 13.15 -17.54
C GLY A 62 38.22 12.41 -18.63
N ARG A 63 39.53 12.31 -18.45
CA ARG A 63 40.46 11.80 -19.47
C ARG A 63 40.14 10.38 -19.91
N ASP A 64 39.62 9.55 -19.00
CA ASP A 64 39.26 8.16 -19.28
C ASP A 64 37.75 7.94 -19.54
N ALA A 65 36.96 9.01 -19.75
CA ALA A 65 35.51 8.91 -19.89
C ALA A 65 35.10 7.98 -21.04
N THR A 66 35.74 8.12 -22.21
CA THR A 66 35.50 7.24 -23.36
C THR A 66 35.79 5.77 -23.03
N ARG A 67 36.83 5.49 -22.24
CA ARG A 67 37.19 4.12 -21.83
C ARG A 67 36.16 3.53 -20.88
N LEU A 68 35.65 4.31 -19.92
CA LEU A 68 34.57 3.87 -19.04
C LEU A 68 33.31 3.55 -19.84
N VAL A 69 32.89 4.47 -20.70
CA VAL A 69 31.67 4.30 -21.48
C VAL A 69 31.77 3.08 -22.40
N ASP A 70 32.88 2.95 -23.14
CA ASP A 70 33.13 1.80 -24.01
C ASP A 70 33.25 0.48 -23.21
N ARG A 71 33.69 0.50 -21.95
CA ARG A 71 33.75 -0.70 -21.12
C ARG A 71 32.37 -1.20 -20.69
N VAL A 72 31.41 -0.30 -20.48
CA VAL A 72 30.12 -0.66 -19.88
C VAL A 72 29.08 -1.05 -20.94
N ILE A 73 29.05 -0.37 -22.08
CA ILE A 73 28.04 -0.62 -23.12
C ILE A 73 28.45 -1.74 -24.08
N ALA A 74 27.48 -2.32 -24.80
CA ALA A 74 27.74 -3.33 -25.84
C ALA A 74 28.20 -2.73 -27.19
N ARG A 75 27.90 -1.46 -27.47
CA ARG A 75 28.34 -0.74 -28.69
C ARG A 75 29.77 -0.22 -28.59
N ASP A 76 30.42 0.05 -29.72
CA ASP A 76 31.77 0.61 -29.76
C ASP A 76 31.72 2.15 -29.68
N MET A 77 31.96 2.70 -28.50
CA MET A 77 31.88 4.15 -28.26
C MET A 77 33.03 4.91 -28.97
N ARG A 78 34.13 4.23 -29.30
CA ARG A 78 35.29 4.86 -29.95
C ARG A 78 35.00 5.26 -31.39
N LYS A 79 33.96 4.68 -32.00
CA LYS A 79 33.48 4.99 -33.36
C LYS A 79 32.43 6.11 -33.39
N VAL A 80 32.03 6.63 -32.23
CA VAL A 80 30.99 7.66 -32.09
C VAL A 80 31.66 9.02 -32.05
N SER A 81 31.25 9.95 -32.91
CA SER A 81 31.80 11.30 -32.96
C SER A 81 31.21 12.20 -31.86
N ALA A 82 31.92 13.28 -31.49
CA ALA A 82 31.31 14.34 -30.69
C ALA A 82 30.09 14.93 -31.43
N GLY A 83 29.03 15.25 -30.70
CA GLY A 83 27.73 15.65 -31.24
C GLY A 83 26.85 14.48 -31.70
N GLN A 84 27.21 13.23 -31.38
CA GLN A 84 26.43 12.05 -31.76
C GLN A 84 25.82 11.35 -30.54
N VAL A 85 24.62 10.82 -30.72
CA VAL A 85 23.89 9.98 -29.76
C VAL A 85 23.88 8.54 -30.27
N ILE A 86 23.95 7.57 -29.36
CA ILE A 86 23.67 6.17 -29.69
C ILE A 86 22.67 5.59 -28.72
N TYR A 87 21.80 4.71 -29.21
CA TYR A 87 21.05 3.78 -28.38
C TYR A 87 21.86 2.49 -28.19
N THR A 88 21.90 1.97 -26.95
CA THR A 88 22.70 0.80 -26.57
C THR A 88 22.15 0.13 -25.30
N ALA A 89 22.40 -1.17 -25.18
CA ALA A 89 22.25 -1.90 -23.92
C ALA A 89 23.59 -2.01 -23.17
N TRP A 90 23.54 -2.20 -21.86
CA TRP A 90 24.67 -2.64 -21.04
C TRP A 90 24.27 -3.84 -20.18
N CYS A 91 25.24 -4.72 -19.94
CA CYS A 91 25.01 -6.03 -19.37
C CYS A 91 25.74 -6.23 -18.04
N ASP A 92 25.32 -7.25 -17.29
CA ASP A 92 26.11 -7.87 -16.24
C ASP A 92 27.19 -8.80 -16.82
N GLU A 93 28.01 -9.40 -15.96
CA GLU A 93 29.10 -10.29 -16.36
C GLU A 93 28.63 -11.56 -17.09
N ARG A 94 27.34 -11.91 -16.97
CA ARG A 94 26.71 -13.05 -17.64
C ARG A 94 26.09 -12.68 -18.98
N GLY A 95 26.30 -11.45 -19.46
CA GLY A 95 25.76 -10.97 -20.73
C GLY A 95 24.25 -10.70 -20.68
N LYS A 96 23.66 -10.58 -19.47
CA LYS A 96 22.25 -10.25 -19.31
C LYS A 96 22.08 -8.76 -19.10
N VAL A 97 21.08 -8.18 -19.76
CA VAL A 97 20.84 -6.74 -19.84
C VAL A 97 20.45 -6.23 -18.47
N ILE A 98 21.26 -5.29 -17.98
CA ILE A 98 20.96 -4.54 -16.77
C ILE A 98 19.92 -3.48 -17.11
N ASP A 99 20.15 -2.74 -18.19
CA ASP A 99 19.33 -1.63 -18.64
C ASP A 99 19.75 -1.22 -20.07
N ASP A 100 18.95 -0.36 -20.69
CA ASP A 100 19.13 0.19 -22.02
C ASP A 100 18.90 1.71 -22.02
N GLY A 101 19.34 2.38 -23.08
CA GLY A 101 19.14 3.82 -23.15
C GLY A 101 20.05 4.50 -24.17
N THR A 102 20.10 5.83 -24.08
CA THR A 102 20.90 6.65 -24.97
C THR A 102 22.17 7.16 -24.29
N VAL A 103 23.27 7.12 -25.04
CA VAL A 103 24.54 7.75 -24.65
C VAL A 103 24.88 8.81 -25.68
N SER A 104 24.89 10.06 -25.25
CA SER A 104 25.22 11.24 -26.06
C SER A 104 26.68 11.61 -25.81
N ARG A 105 27.52 11.60 -26.85
CA ARG A 105 28.88 12.15 -26.78
C ARG A 105 28.82 13.65 -27.07
N LEU A 106 28.69 14.44 -26.02
CA LEU A 106 28.52 15.90 -26.12
C LEU A 106 29.81 16.60 -26.56
N ASP A 107 30.96 16.08 -26.12
CA ASP A 107 32.29 16.55 -26.49
C ASP A 107 33.28 15.36 -26.46
N GLU A 108 34.56 15.58 -26.75
CA GLU A 108 35.60 14.55 -26.82
C GLU A 108 35.59 13.63 -25.58
N ASN A 109 35.50 14.22 -24.39
CA ASN A 109 35.54 13.54 -23.09
C ASN A 109 34.35 13.90 -22.19
N ARG A 110 33.18 14.19 -22.77
CA ARG A 110 31.97 14.57 -22.04
C ARG A 110 30.77 13.83 -22.60
N TYR A 111 30.09 13.06 -21.75
CA TYR A 111 28.97 12.20 -22.13
C TYR A 111 27.76 12.44 -21.25
N ARG A 112 26.57 12.49 -21.85
CA ARG A 112 25.29 12.38 -21.13
C ARG A 112 24.72 10.99 -21.37
N TRP A 113 24.44 10.26 -20.30
CA TRP A 113 23.92 8.90 -20.32
C TRP A 113 22.53 8.87 -19.72
N THR A 114 21.55 8.32 -20.45
CA THR A 114 20.18 8.13 -19.97
C THR A 114 19.92 6.67 -19.61
N ALA A 115 19.16 6.45 -18.55
CA ALA A 115 18.80 5.12 -18.07
C ALA A 115 17.36 5.14 -17.55
N ALA A 116 16.68 4.00 -17.66
CA ALA A 116 15.34 3.86 -17.09
C ALA A 116 15.41 3.60 -15.57
N ASP A 117 16.46 2.94 -15.09
CA ASP A 117 16.70 2.63 -13.68
C ASP A 117 17.97 3.30 -13.11
N PRO A 118 18.10 3.39 -11.76
CA PRO A 118 19.33 3.90 -11.13
C PRO A 118 20.56 3.03 -11.45
N ASN A 119 21.56 3.63 -12.09
CA ASN A 119 22.79 2.94 -12.51
C ASN A 119 24.09 3.52 -11.90
N LEU A 120 24.01 4.57 -11.07
CA LEU A 120 25.19 5.27 -10.51
C LEU A 120 26.22 4.33 -9.87
N ARG A 121 25.76 3.41 -9.01
CA ARG A 121 26.63 2.41 -8.35
C ARG A 121 27.36 1.54 -9.36
N TRP A 122 26.67 1.12 -10.43
CA TRP A 122 27.24 0.27 -11.47
C TRP A 122 28.34 0.98 -12.25
N PHE A 123 28.14 2.27 -12.55
CA PHE A 123 29.15 3.08 -13.21
C PHE A 123 30.38 3.30 -12.33
N HIS A 124 30.21 3.60 -11.04
CA HIS A 124 31.35 3.73 -10.11
C HIS A 124 32.15 2.43 -9.96
N GLN A 125 31.49 1.27 -9.93
CA GLN A 125 32.18 -0.02 -9.88
C GLN A 125 33.04 -0.26 -11.13
N ASN A 126 32.57 0.16 -12.30
CA ASN A 126 33.31 0.01 -13.57
C ASN A 126 34.37 1.10 -13.80
N ALA A 127 34.30 2.20 -13.03
CA ALA A 127 35.23 3.32 -13.09
C ALA A 127 36.51 3.14 -12.25
N GLN A 128 36.61 2.08 -11.46
CA GLN A 128 37.78 1.84 -10.62
C GLN A 128 39.08 1.85 -11.44
N GLY A 129 40.02 2.70 -11.02
CA GLY A 129 41.32 2.87 -11.68
C GLY A 129 41.32 3.74 -12.94
N LEU A 130 40.21 4.44 -13.24
CA LEU A 130 40.09 5.38 -14.34
C LEU A 130 40.02 6.83 -13.83
N ASP A 131 40.60 7.77 -14.58
CA ASP A 131 40.46 9.21 -14.33
C ASP A 131 39.16 9.73 -14.96
N VAL A 132 38.06 9.57 -14.20
CA VAL A 132 36.69 9.92 -14.59
C VAL A 132 35.91 10.51 -13.44
N GLN A 133 35.05 11.47 -13.74
CA GLN A 133 34.00 11.98 -12.86
C GLN A 133 32.65 11.49 -13.37
N ILE A 134 31.81 11.01 -12.46
CA ILE A 134 30.45 10.55 -12.74
C ILE A 134 29.53 11.33 -11.81
N GLU A 135 28.61 12.08 -12.40
CA GLU A 135 27.64 12.88 -11.68
C GLU A 135 26.23 12.45 -12.05
N ASP A 136 25.39 12.20 -11.04
CA ASP A 136 23.95 12.08 -11.23
C ASP A 136 23.36 13.49 -11.42
N ILE A 137 22.87 13.76 -12.62
CA ILE A 137 22.29 15.05 -13.02
C ILE A 137 20.78 14.94 -13.23
N SER A 138 20.14 13.89 -12.69
CA SER A 138 18.73 13.61 -12.92
C SER A 138 17.80 14.74 -12.48
N GLU A 139 18.12 15.40 -11.37
CA GLU A 139 17.40 16.56 -10.81
C GLU A 139 18.02 17.91 -11.24
N LYS A 140 19.08 17.90 -12.05
CA LYS A 140 19.75 19.12 -12.55
C LYS A 140 19.40 19.42 -14.01
N VAL A 141 19.06 18.39 -14.78
CA VAL A 141 18.70 18.50 -16.19
C VAL A 141 17.28 18.00 -16.39
N ALA A 142 16.39 18.89 -16.83
CA ALA A 142 15.05 18.52 -17.28
C ALA A 142 15.09 18.09 -18.75
N ALA A 143 14.11 17.30 -19.17
CA ALA A 143 14.05 16.76 -20.52
C ALA A 143 12.62 16.73 -21.07
N LEU A 144 12.46 17.16 -22.32
CA LEU A 144 11.20 17.12 -23.05
C LEU A 144 11.39 16.36 -24.36
N ALA A 145 10.50 15.42 -24.65
CA ALA A 145 10.41 14.80 -25.97
C ALA A 145 9.35 15.55 -26.78
N LEU A 146 9.78 16.22 -27.83
CA LEU A 146 8.94 16.92 -28.79
C LEU A 146 8.82 16.06 -30.06
N GLN A 147 7.69 15.39 -30.25
CA GLN A 147 7.49 14.32 -31.22
C GLN A 147 6.38 14.66 -32.22
N GLY A 148 6.52 14.26 -33.49
CA GLY A 148 5.55 14.47 -34.56
C GLY A 148 6.06 15.25 -35.76
N PRO A 149 5.35 15.21 -36.89
CA PRO A 149 5.80 15.73 -38.18
C PRO A 149 6.03 17.25 -38.22
N MET A 150 5.38 18.02 -37.32
CA MET A 150 5.49 19.48 -37.31
C MET A 150 6.62 20.02 -36.43
N THR A 151 7.25 19.15 -35.64
CA THR A 151 8.24 19.51 -34.61
C THR A 151 9.49 20.19 -35.16
N GLY A 152 9.98 19.76 -36.32
CA GLY A 152 11.15 20.40 -36.96
C GLY A 152 10.86 21.84 -37.41
N ARG A 153 9.65 22.12 -37.92
CA ARG A 153 9.24 23.47 -38.29
C ARG A 153 9.07 24.37 -37.07
N LEU A 154 8.47 23.82 -36.01
CA LEU A 154 8.33 24.49 -34.73
C LEU A 154 9.69 24.91 -34.16
N LEU A 155 10.65 23.97 -34.08
CA LEU A 155 11.98 24.28 -33.55
C LEU A 155 12.72 25.29 -34.41
N ARG A 156 12.57 25.27 -35.74
CA ARG A 156 13.17 26.28 -36.63
C ARG A 156 12.70 27.70 -36.31
N GLU A 157 11.46 27.86 -35.86
CA GLU A 157 10.91 29.18 -35.54
C GLU A 157 11.36 29.69 -34.17
N ILE A 158 11.59 28.78 -33.22
CA ILE A 158 11.80 29.14 -31.80
C ILE A 158 13.27 29.10 -31.40
N VAL A 159 14.06 28.20 -31.99
CA VAL A 159 15.44 27.97 -31.56
C VAL A 159 16.37 28.99 -32.21
N GLU A 160 17.09 29.72 -31.38
CA GLU A 160 18.14 30.62 -31.80
C GLU A 160 19.50 29.89 -31.82
N GLY A 161 20.32 30.14 -32.85
CA GLY A 161 21.70 29.68 -32.90
C GLY A 161 21.94 28.20 -33.23
N ALA A 162 20.91 27.44 -33.64
CA ALA A 162 21.03 26.03 -34.03
C ALA A 162 20.52 25.76 -35.46
N ASP A 163 21.18 24.84 -36.17
CA ASP A 163 20.72 24.35 -37.46
C ASP A 163 19.85 23.10 -37.30
N ILE A 164 18.54 23.32 -37.16
CA ILE A 164 17.55 22.25 -37.00
C ILE A 164 17.35 21.45 -38.29
N ASP A 165 17.52 22.09 -39.45
CA ASP A 165 17.20 21.50 -40.75
C ASP A 165 18.22 20.43 -41.15
N ASN A 166 19.49 20.66 -40.83
CA ASN A 166 20.57 19.73 -41.13
C ASN A 166 20.90 18.78 -39.98
N LEU A 167 20.17 18.84 -38.85
CA LEU A 167 20.36 17.92 -37.73
C LEU A 167 19.94 16.49 -38.13
N LYS A 168 20.93 15.60 -38.26
CA LYS A 168 20.69 14.21 -38.64
C LYS A 168 20.15 13.39 -37.47
N TYR A 169 19.45 12.31 -37.79
CA TYR A 169 18.97 11.37 -36.78
C TYR A 169 20.13 10.88 -35.89
N PHE A 170 19.92 10.80 -34.57
CA PHE A 170 20.95 10.49 -33.58
C PHE A 170 22.13 11.50 -33.53
N GLN A 171 21.91 12.76 -33.89
CA GLN A 171 22.85 13.86 -33.63
C GLN A 171 22.29 14.85 -32.61
N VAL A 172 23.20 15.60 -31.97
CA VAL A 172 22.93 16.69 -31.03
C VAL A 172 23.41 18.00 -31.63
N THR A 173 22.61 19.06 -31.48
CA THR A 173 23.02 20.45 -31.66
C THR A 173 22.72 21.23 -30.39
N HIS A 174 23.30 22.42 -30.27
CA HIS A 174 23.07 23.33 -29.18
C HIS A 174 22.38 24.59 -29.69
N GLY A 175 21.42 25.12 -28.94
CA GLY A 175 20.69 26.34 -29.28
C GLY A 175 20.07 26.99 -28.06
N ILE A 176 19.36 28.09 -28.27
CA ILE A 176 18.75 28.88 -27.20
C ILE A 176 17.23 28.94 -27.44
N ILE A 177 16.44 28.70 -26.39
CA ILE A 177 14.98 28.89 -26.38
C ILE A 177 14.65 29.80 -25.20
N SER A 178 14.02 30.96 -25.45
CA SER A 178 13.62 31.90 -24.40
C SER A 178 14.74 32.26 -23.41
N LYS A 179 15.96 32.50 -23.94
CA LYS A 179 17.18 32.80 -23.18
C LYS A 179 17.70 31.64 -22.29
N VAL A 180 17.26 30.41 -22.57
CA VAL A 180 17.74 29.20 -21.91
C VAL A 180 18.56 28.40 -22.91
N ASP A 181 19.76 27.98 -22.51
CA ASP A 181 20.58 27.07 -23.29
C ASP A 181 19.94 25.66 -23.31
N VAL A 182 19.78 25.10 -24.51
CA VAL A 182 19.11 23.82 -24.73
C VAL A 182 19.97 22.96 -25.67
N ASP A 183 20.31 21.74 -25.22
CA ASP A 183 20.79 20.72 -26.14
C ASP A 183 19.58 20.08 -26.83
N ILE A 184 19.68 19.88 -28.14
CA ILE A 184 18.61 19.37 -28.99
C ILE A 184 19.14 18.15 -29.70
N SER A 185 18.60 16.97 -29.37
CA SER A 185 18.94 15.72 -30.08
C SER A 185 17.79 15.29 -30.97
N ARG A 186 18.10 14.86 -32.20
CA ARG A 186 17.08 14.27 -33.09
C ARG A 186 16.90 12.80 -32.73
N THR A 187 16.17 12.57 -31.65
CA THR A 187 15.87 11.29 -31.01
C THR A 187 14.42 11.28 -30.53
N GLY A 188 13.91 10.09 -30.22
CA GLY A 188 12.51 9.92 -29.83
C GLY A 188 12.14 8.48 -29.58
N TYR A 189 11.00 8.29 -28.90
CA TYR A 189 10.48 6.99 -28.49
C TYR A 189 9.07 6.71 -29.07
N THR A 190 8.68 7.39 -30.15
CA THR A 190 7.36 7.23 -30.79
C THR A 190 7.39 6.62 -32.19
N GLY A 191 8.58 6.52 -32.80
CA GLY A 191 8.77 6.09 -34.18
C GLY A 191 8.59 7.20 -35.23
N ASP A 192 8.19 8.41 -34.84
CA ASP A 192 8.02 9.55 -35.75
C ASP A 192 9.29 10.41 -35.85
N LEU A 193 9.22 11.44 -36.70
CA LEU A 193 10.11 12.59 -36.56
C LEU A 193 9.96 13.17 -35.15
N GLY A 194 11.07 13.38 -34.46
CA GLY A 194 11.04 13.98 -33.15
C GLY A 194 12.42 14.42 -32.68
N TYR A 195 12.38 15.19 -31.60
CA TYR A 195 13.55 15.76 -30.94
C TYR A 195 13.40 15.59 -29.42
N GLU A 196 14.52 15.44 -28.73
CA GLU A 196 14.59 15.55 -27.27
C GLU A 196 15.37 16.81 -26.92
N LEU A 197 14.77 17.62 -26.06
CA LEU A 197 15.29 18.90 -25.59
C LEU A 197 15.80 18.69 -24.16
N TRP A 198 17.00 19.16 -23.88
CA TRP A 198 17.67 18.99 -22.59
C TRP A 198 18.12 20.33 -22.07
N MET A 199 17.69 20.69 -20.86
CA MET A 199 17.86 22.04 -20.32
C MET A 199 18.10 22.01 -18.81
N SER A 200 18.53 23.14 -18.25
CA SER A 200 18.56 23.37 -16.81
C SER A 200 17.19 23.07 -16.19
N TRP A 201 17.16 22.27 -15.11
CA TRP A 201 15.92 21.93 -14.39
C TRP A 201 15.17 23.18 -13.93
N ALA A 202 15.89 24.16 -13.39
CA ALA A 202 15.31 25.40 -12.86
C ALA A 202 14.66 26.29 -13.93
N ASP A 203 15.08 26.14 -15.19
CA ASP A 203 14.62 26.96 -16.30
C ASP A 203 13.62 26.24 -17.21
N GLY A 204 13.28 24.98 -16.92
CA GLY A 204 12.42 24.14 -17.76
C GLY A 204 11.09 24.81 -18.11
N ILE A 205 10.40 25.41 -17.13
CA ILE A 205 9.10 26.07 -17.36
C ILE A 205 9.18 27.16 -18.43
N LYS A 206 10.30 27.90 -18.53
CA LYS A 206 10.47 28.94 -19.57
C LYS A 206 10.48 28.33 -20.97
N VAL A 207 11.11 27.16 -21.12
CA VAL A 207 11.17 26.42 -22.39
C VAL A 207 9.81 25.82 -22.71
N TRP A 208 9.15 25.20 -21.73
CA TRP A 208 7.79 24.66 -21.88
C TRP A 208 6.80 25.71 -22.35
N ASP A 209 6.75 26.85 -21.65
CA ASP A 209 5.81 27.94 -21.97
C ASP A 209 6.06 28.48 -23.38
N SER A 210 7.32 28.62 -23.78
CA SER A 210 7.68 29.05 -25.14
C SER A 210 7.20 28.08 -26.21
N LEU A 211 7.46 26.78 -26.00
CA LEU A 211 7.05 25.72 -26.92
C LEU A 211 5.52 25.64 -27.04
N MET A 212 4.80 25.67 -25.92
CA MET A 212 3.34 25.60 -25.93
C MET A 212 2.72 26.86 -26.54
N ASP A 213 3.27 28.05 -26.25
CA ASP A 213 2.73 29.32 -26.75
C ASP A 213 2.89 29.48 -28.26
N ARG A 214 4.13 29.31 -28.74
CA ARG A 214 4.49 29.43 -30.16
C ARG A 214 4.06 28.21 -30.96
N GLY A 215 4.00 27.05 -30.32
CA GLY A 215 3.56 25.80 -30.93
C GLY A 215 2.07 25.71 -31.24
N ARG A 216 1.23 26.64 -30.76
CA ARG A 216 -0.19 26.69 -31.14
C ARG A 216 -0.40 26.79 -32.65
N ALA A 217 0.48 27.50 -33.38
CA ALA A 217 0.44 27.58 -34.84
C ALA A 217 0.76 26.24 -35.54
N PHE A 218 1.32 25.29 -34.79
CA PHE A 218 1.70 23.95 -35.23
C PHE A 218 0.86 22.85 -34.57
N ASP A 219 -0.26 23.25 -33.94
CA ASP A 219 -1.19 22.35 -33.26
C ASP A 219 -0.52 21.49 -32.17
N ILE A 220 0.36 22.13 -31.39
CA ILE A 220 1.08 21.45 -30.29
C ILE A 220 0.13 21.03 -29.17
N HIS A 221 0.29 19.81 -28.68
CA HIS A 221 -0.42 19.29 -27.51
C HIS A 221 0.56 18.64 -26.54
N ALA A 222 0.25 18.72 -25.24
CA ALA A 222 0.94 17.88 -24.26
C ALA A 222 0.46 16.43 -24.43
N ALA A 223 1.37 15.46 -24.30
CA ALA A 223 1.06 14.04 -24.44
C ALA A 223 1.60 13.24 -23.25
N GLY A 224 0.77 12.34 -22.74
CA GLY A 224 1.01 11.47 -21.61
C GLY A 224 1.43 10.07 -22.00
N MET A 225 1.64 9.23 -20.99
CA MET A 225 2.20 7.88 -21.20
C MET A 225 1.28 6.92 -21.94
N LEU A 226 -0.05 7.09 -21.92
CA LEU A 226 -0.96 6.18 -22.61
C LEU A 226 -0.85 6.32 -24.12
N ALA A 227 -0.78 7.55 -24.64
CA ALA A 227 -0.50 7.79 -26.06
C ALA A 227 0.90 7.31 -26.46
N LEU A 228 1.90 7.53 -25.58
CA LEU A 228 3.26 7.04 -25.80
C LEU A 228 3.32 5.52 -25.87
N ASP A 229 2.58 4.80 -25.03
CA ASP A 229 2.53 3.34 -25.05
C ASP A 229 2.01 2.80 -26.39
N VAL A 230 0.98 3.40 -26.95
CA VAL A 230 0.49 3.00 -28.28
C VAL A 230 1.58 3.26 -29.33
N ALA A 231 2.15 4.48 -29.34
CA ALA A 231 3.09 4.89 -30.35
C ALA A 231 4.38 4.04 -30.37
N ARG A 232 4.92 3.74 -29.18
CA ARG A 232 6.14 2.93 -29.04
C ARG A 232 5.92 1.46 -29.41
N ILE A 233 4.73 0.90 -29.14
CA ILE A 233 4.41 -0.48 -29.55
C ILE A 233 4.32 -0.56 -31.07
N GLU A 234 3.64 0.40 -31.73
CA GLU A 234 3.61 0.49 -33.19
C GLU A 234 5.02 0.61 -33.80
N ALA A 235 5.92 1.33 -33.13
CA ALA A 235 7.31 1.49 -33.54
C ALA A 235 8.22 0.28 -33.22
N GLY A 236 7.73 -0.71 -32.48
CA GLY A 236 8.50 -1.88 -32.05
C GLY A 236 9.53 -1.59 -30.95
N LEU A 237 9.33 -0.53 -30.16
CA LEU A 237 10.26 -0.08 -29.12
C LEU A 237 9.95 -0.76 -27.78
N LEU A 238 10.99 -1.30 -27.16
CA LEU A 238 10.90 -2.10 -25.93
C LEU A 238 10.94 -1.23 -24.70
N LEU A 239 10.17 -1.62 -23.68
CA LEU A 239 10.10 -0.96 -22.39
C LEU A 239 10.58 -1.89 -21.28
N ILE A 240 11.58 -1.44 -20.51
CA ILE A 240 12.07 -2.17 -19.34
C ILE A 240 10.95 -2.34 -18.29
N ASP A 241 11.02 -3.44 -17.54
CA ASP A 241 10.03 -3.92 -16.58
C ASP A 241 8.64 -4.21 -17.17
N VAL A 242 8.51 -4.16 -18.51
CA VAL A 242 7.31 -4.58 -19.26
C VAL A 242 7.68 -5.68 -20.27
N ASP A 243 8.51 -5.34 -21.27
CA ASP A 243 8.91 -6.27 -22.33
C ASP A 243 10.08 -7.16 -21.91
N TYR A 244 10.95 -6.66 -21.03
CA TYR A 244 12.00 -7.42 -20.37
C TYR A 244 12.27 -6.89 -18.97
N SER A 245 12.88 -7.69 -18.10
CA SER A 245 13.25 -7.26 -16.75
C SER A 245 14.73 -6.98 -16.67
N SER A 246 15.11 -5.94 -15.92
CA SER A 246 16.52 -5.71 -15.55
C SER A 246 17.11 -6.98 -14.91
N SER A 247 18.33 -7.37 -15.31
CA SER A 247 18.99 -8.54 -14.70
C SER A 247 19.21 -8.38 -13.17
N LYS A 248 19.24 -7.14 -12.68
CA LYS A 248 19.32 -6.81 -11.25
C LYS A 248 18.01 -7.04 -10.49
N LYS A 249 16.87 -6.95 -11.17
CA LYS A 249 15.52 -7.11 -10.58
C LYS A 249 14.89 -8.46 -10.89
N ALA A 250 15.43 -9.20 -11.87
CA ALA A 250 14.94 -10.51 -12.27
C ALA A 250 15.00 -11.51 -11.09
N LEU A 251 13.86 -12.12 -10.79
CA LEU A 251 13.70 -13.12 -9.72
C LEU A 251 14.07 -14.54 -10.20
N THR A 252 13.98 -14.79 -11.51
CA THR A 252 14.29 -16.08 -12.13
C THR A 252 15.12 -15.90 -13.39
N GLU A 253 15.85 -16.94 -13.80
CA GLU A 253 16.65 -16.89 -15.03
C GLU A 253 15.79 -16.65 -16.28
N ALA A 254 14.55 -17.14 -16.29
CA ALA A 254 13.60 -16.89 -17.37
C ALA A 254 13.21 -15.41 -17.53
N GLN A 255 13.48 -14.55 -16.55
CA GLN A 255 13.25 -13.10 -16.63
C GLN A 255 14.47 -12.31 -17.12
N LYS A 256 15.64 -12.94 -17.24
CA LYS A 256 16.88 -12.29 -17.69
C LYS A 256 17.06 -12.41 -19.19
N TYR A 257 17.31 -11.29 -19.87
CA TYR A 257 17.44 -11.24 -21.31
C TYR A 257 18.84 -10.80 -21.71
N SER A 258 19.41 -11.38 -22.77
CA SER A 258 20.58 -10.82 -23.45
C SER A 258 20.15 -9.81 -24.51
N PRO A 259 21.06 -8.95 -25.00
CA PRO A 259 20.77 -8.08 -26.14
C PRO A 259 20.35 -8.86 -27.40
N PHE A 260 20.79 -10.12 -27.56
CA PHE A 260 20.35 -10.96 -28.69
C PHE A 260 18.89 -11.38 -28.53
N GLU A 261 18.48 -11.78 -27.32
CA GLU A 261 17.09 -12.14 -27.01
C GLU A 261 16.14 -10.94 -27.15
N LEU A 262 16.63 -9.71 -26.97
CA LEU A 262 15.87 -8.46 -27.15
C LEU A 262 15.84 -7.96 -28.62
N GLY A 263 16.41 -8.69 -29.58
CA GLY A 263 16.51 -8.21 -30.96
C GLY A 263 17.53 -7.07 -31.18
N LEU A 264 18.32 -6.73 -30.16
CA LEU A 264 19.35 -5.69 -30.19
C LEU A 264 20.72 -6.22 -30.64
N GLY A 265 20.79 -7.45 -31.16
CA GLY A 265 22.03 -8.10 -31.57
C GLY A 265 22.89 -7.30 -32.56
N ARG A 266 22.25 -6.52 -33.45
CA ARG A 266 22.93 -5.62 -34.39
C ARG A 266 23.70 -4.48 -33.71
N LEU A 267 23.39 -4.20 -32.45
CA LEU A 267 24.05 -3.18 -31.63
C LEU A 267 25.17 -3.78 -30.76
N VAL A 268 25.43 -5.08 -30.83
CA VAL A 268 26.50 -5.72 -30.04
C VAL A 268 27.75 -5.83 -30.87
N HIS A 269 28.80 -5.08 -30.52
CA HIS A 269 30.07 -5.12 -31.24
C HIS A 269 31.07 -6.05 -30.52
N LEU A 270 30.99 -7.35 -30.78
CA LEU A 270 31.80 -8.36 -30.10
C LEU A 270 33.32 -8.20 -30.34
N ASP A 271 33.73 -7.60 -31.46
CA ASP A 271 35.14 -7.42 -31.83
C ASP A 271 35.79 -6.16 -31.23
N LYS A 272 35.06 -5.40 -30.40
CA LYS A 272 35.60 -4.19 -29.76
C LYS A 272 36.46 -4.53 -28.53
N SER A 273 37.04 -3.50 -27.92
CA SER A 273 37.76 -3.64 -26.66
C SER A 273 36.92 -4.28 -25.56
N ARG A 274 37.58 -4.88 -24.55
CA ARG A 274 36.87 -5.67 -23.54
C ARG A 274 35.80 -4.87 -22.82
N PHE A 275 34.57 -5.39 -22.84
CA PHE A 275 33.41 -4.80 -22.17
C PHE A 275 32.69 -5.81 -21.28
N VAL A 276 31.83 -5.33 -20.36
CA VAL A 276 31.14 -6.20 -19.40
C VAL A 276 30.16 -7.14 -20.10
N GLY A 277 30.25 -8.44 -19.80
CA GLY A 277 29.41 -9.48 -20.39
C GLY A 277 29.87 -9.99 -21.77
N GLN A 278 30.95 -9.44 -22.34
CA GLN A 278 31.43 -9.80 -23.68
C GLN A 278 31.66 -11.31 -23.86
N ASP A 279 32.34 -11.97 -22.92
CA ASP A 279 32.66 -13.40 -23.02
C ASP A 279 31.40 -14.28 -23.04
N ALA A 280 30.35 -13.89 -22.31
CA ALA A 280 29.06 -14.57 -22.33
C ALA A 280 28.32 -14.33 -23.65
N LEU A 281 28.35 -13.09 -24.15
CA LEU A 281 27.73 -12.73 -25.43
C LEU A 281 28.42 -13.37 -26.63
N ILE A 282 29.75 -13.52 -26.63
CA ILE A 282 30.49 -14.26 -27.67
C ILE A 282 30.01 -15.72 -27.71
N ARG A 283 29.81 -16.33 -26.55
CA ARG A 283 29.34 -17.71 -26.44
C ARG A 283 27.91 -17.85 -26.96
N GLU A 284 27.00 -16.99 -26.49
CA GLU A 284 25.61 -16.98 -26.95
C GLU A 284 25.50 -16.68 -28.46
N HIS A 285 26.37 -15.83 -29.01
CA HIS A 285 26.40 -15.58 -30.45
C HIS A 285 26.76 -16.84 -31.27
N LYS A 286 27.65 -17.69 -30.74
CA LYS A 286 28.03 -18.97 -31.37
C LYS A 286 26.98 -20.06 -31.20
N GLU A 287 26.43 -20.17 -30.00
CA GLU A 287 25.46 -21.23 -29.64
C GLU A 287 24.04 -20.91 -30.13
N GLY A 288 23.72 -19.63 -30.28
CA GLY A 288 22.38 -19.13 -30.56
C GLY A 288 21.58 -18.85 -29.28
N HIS A 289 20.73 -17.83 -29.34
CA HIS A 289 19.80 -17.51 -28.25
C HIS A 289 18.55 -18.41 -28.30
N SER A 290 17.91 -18.62 -27.16
CA SER A 290 16.76 -19.53 -27.02
C SER A 290 15.41 -18.90 -27.40
N ARG A 291 15.34 -17.57 -27.40
CA ARG A 291 14.12 -16.78 -27.56
C ARG A 291 14.43 -15.41 -28.17
N GLU A 292 13.42 -14.79 -28.75
CA GLU A 292 13.54 -13.51 -29.44
C GLU A 292 12.23 -12.71 -29.24
N ILE A 293 12.34 -11.38 -29.18
CA ILE A 293 11.17 -10.51 -29.20
C ILE A 293 10.73 -10.27 -30.65
N ALA A 294 9.45 -10.46 -30.92
CA ALA A 294 8.83 -10.23 -32.22
C ALA A 294 7.51 -9.45 -32.09
N GLY A 295 7.13 -8.75 -33.15
CA GLY A 295 5.77 -8.21 -33.29
C GLY A 295 4.79 -9.30 -33.71
N ILE A 296 3.62 -9.33 -33.08
CA ILE A 296 2.51 -10.21 -33.46
C ILE A 296 1.29 -9.37 -33.84
N GLU A 297 0.59 -9.80 -34.88
CA GLU A 297 -0.71 -9.26 -35.28
C GLU A 297 -1.79 -10.24 -34.85
N VAL A 298 -2.80 -9.77 -34.14
CA VAL A 298 -3.94 -10.59 -33.71
C VAL A 298 -5.01 -10.54 -34.79
N ASP A 299 -5.45 -11.71 -35.25
CA ASP A 299 -6.47 -11.84 -36.29
C ASP A 299 -7.83 -11.34 -35.78
N TRP A 300 -8.25 -10.18 -36.27
CA TRP A 300 -9.49 -9.53 -35.82
C TRP A 300 -10.76 -10.38 -36.06
N PRO A 301 -10.95 -11.02 -37.24
CA PRO A 301 -12.06 -11.95 -37.44
C PRO A 301 -12.11 -13.10 -36.45
N SER A 302 -10.95 -13.58 -35.95
CA SER A 302 -10.92 -14.58 -34.88
C SER A 302 -11.42 -14.01 -33.56
N VAL A 303 -11.08 -12.76 -33.24
CA VAL A 303 -11.60 -12.06 -32.06
C VAL A 303 -13.12 -11.88 -32.17
N GLU A 304 -13.63 -11.43 -33.31
CA GLU A 304 -15.09 -11.26 -33.54
C GLU A 304 -15.84 -12.57 -33.31
N ARG A 305 -15.35 -13.70 -33.85
CA ARG A 305 -15.95 -15.01 -33.62
C ARG A 305 -16.04 -15.38 -32.13
N LEU A 306 -14.98 -15.09 -31.36
CA LEU A 306 -14.98 -15.37 -29.91
C LEU A 306 -16.01 -14.52 -29.15
N TYR A 307 -16.23 -13.26 -29.56
CA TYR A 307 -17.28 -12.40 -28.98
C TYR A 307 -18.68 -12.82 -29.42
N ASP A 308 -18.86 -13.17 -30.69
CA ASP A 308 -20.14 -13.67 -31.23
C ASP A 308 -20.58 -14.97 -30.55
N GLU A 309 -19.65 -15.90 -30.29
CA GLU A 309 -19.91 -17.13 -29.54
C GLU A 309 -20.41 -16.87 -28.12
N ALA A 310 -19.98 -15.75 -27.51
CA ALA A 310 -20.45 -15.28 -26.22
C ALA A 310 -21.73 -14.40 -26.30
N GLY A 311 -22.24 -14.12 -27.51
CA GLY A 311 -23.42 -13.28 -27.71
C GLY A 311 -23.18 -11.78 -27.48
N LEU A 312 -21.95 -11.31 -27.72
CA LEU A 312 -21.52 -9.95 -27.39
C LEU A 312 -20.90 -9.22 -28.58
N PRO A 313 -20.98 -7.88 -28.61
CA PRO A 313 -20.25 -7.11 -29.60
C PRO A 313 -18.74 -7.13 -29.31
N PRO A 314 -17.87 -7.24 -30.33
CA PRO A 314 -16.42 -7.17 -30.15
C PRO A 314 -16.01 -5.83 -29.54
N SER A 315 -15.04 -5.87 -28.63
CA SER A 315 -14.51 -4.68 -27.95
C SER A 315 -13.06 -4.42 -28.34
N ILE A 316 -12.75 -3.17 -28.65
CA ILE A 316 -11.38 -2.72 -28.93
C ILE A 316 -10.78 -2.17 -27.63
N PRO A 317 -9.58 -2.60 -27.21
CA PRO A 317 -8.92 -2.03 -26.05
C PRO A 317 -8.72 -0.51 -26.21
N ALA A 318 -9.26 0.26 -25.26
CA ALA A 318 -9.13 1.72 -25.27
C ALA A 318 -7.75 2.23 -24.86
N VAL A 319 -6.88 1.36 -24.33
CA VAL A 319 -5.49 1.66 -23.92
C VAL A 319 -4.59 0.47 -24.21
N ALA A 320 -3.30 0.73 -24.37
CA ALA A 320 -2.30 -0.33 -24.41
C ALA A 320 -2.24 -1.09 -23.08
N SER A 321 -2.16 -2.41 -23.17
CA SER A 321 -1.94 -3.31 -22.03
C SER A 321 -0.45 -3.62 -21.90
N ARG A 322 0.06 -3.49 -20.68
CA ARG A 322 1.40 -3.94 -20.26
C ARG A 322 1.34 -5.30 -19.54
N VAL A 323 0.19 -5.98 -19.57
CA VAL A 323 -0.01 -7.28 -18.92
C VAL A 323 0.43 -8.38 -19.87
N ALA A 324 1.27 -9.29 -19.37
CA ALA A 324 1.74 -10.40 -20.18
C ALA A 324 0.62 -11.42 -20.46
N VAL A 325 0.47 -11.81 -21.72
CA VAL A 325 -0.53 -12.79 -22.18
C VAL A 325 0.18 -13.99 -22.80
N PRO A 326 -0.12 -15.23 -22.39
CA PRO A 326 0.49 -16.43 -22.98
C PRO A 326 0.28 -16.56 -24.49
N VAL A 327 1.30 -17.06 -25.19
CA VAL A 327 1.27 -17.34 -26.63
C VAL A 327 1.63 -18.80 -26.88
N TYR A 328 0.85 -19.47 -27.72
CA TYR A 328 0.87 -20.89 -27.97
C TYR A 328 1.09 -21.21 -29.44
N LYS A 329 1.52 -22.46 -29.67
CA LYS A 329 1.48 -23.12 -30.97
C LYS A 329 1.00 -24.55 -30.76
N ASN A 330 -0.11 -24.92 -31.38
CA ASN A 330 -0.70 -26.26 -31.26
C ASN A 330 -0.92 -26.64 -29.77
N GLY A 331 -1.43 -25.70 -28.97
CA GLY A 331 -1.66 -25.90 -27.53
C GLY A 331 -0.42 -25.90 -26.63
N ILE A 332 0.79 -25.77 -27.16
CA ILE A 332 2.03 -25.67 -26.35
C ILE A 332 2.40 -24.21 -26.18
N GLN A 333 2.61 -23.76 -24.94
CA GLN A 333 3.08 -22.39 -24.69
C GLN A 333 4.51 -22.23 -25.23
N ILE A 334 4.68 -21.30 -26.17
CA ILE A 334 5.95 -20.98 -26.82
C ILE A 334 6.49 -19.61 -26.43
N GLY A 335 5.72 -18.81 -25.69
CA GLY A 335 6.11 -17.47 -25.31
C GLY A 335 5.02 -16.71 -24.57
N LYS A 336 5.13 -15.39 -24.64
CA LYS A 336 4.14 -14.44 -24.11
C LYS A 336 4.18 -13.13 -24.90
N ALA A 337 3.01 -12.57 -25.19
CA ALA A 337 2.87 -11.16 -25.53
C ALA A 337 3.14 -10.35 -24.27
N THR A 338 3.98 -9.33 -24.34
CA THR A 338 4.37 -8.48 -23.21
C THR A 338 3.65 -7.14 -23.22
N SER A 339 3.36 -6.63 -24.41
CA SER A 339 2.65 -5.38 -24.62
C SER A 339 1.65 -5.56 -25.75
N THR A 340 0.38 -5.21 -25.54
CA THR A 340 -0.68 -5.35 -26.55
C THR A 340 -1.46 -4.06 -26.70
N THR A 341 -1.76 -3.63 -27.92
CA THR A 341 -2.58 -2.42 -28.16
C THR A 341 -3.37 -2.53 -29.44
N TRP A 342 -4.52 -1.86 -29.48
CA TRP A 342 -5.07 -1.46 -30.76
C TRP A 342 -4.16 -0.42 -31.40
N SER A 343 -3.82 -0.60 -32.68
CA SER A 343 -3.09 0.35 -33.50
C SER A 343 -4.09 1.19 -34.30
N PRO A 344 -4.27 2.49 -33.98
CA PRO A 344 -5.13 3.35 -34.76
C PRO A 344 -4.61 3.57 -36.19
N THR A 345 -3.30 3.47 -36.42
CA THR A 345 -2.70 3.60 -37.76
C THR A 345 -2.98 2.37 -38.63
N LEU A 346 -2.75 1.18 -38.08
CA LEU A 346 -2.89 -0.07 -38.83
C LEU A 346 -4.33 -0.59 -38.85
N LYS A 347 -5.19 -0.08 -37.94
CA LYS A 347 -6.54 -0.61 -37.66
C LYS A 347 -6.50 -2.10 -37.31
N LYS A 348 -5.53 -2.46 -36.46
CA LYS A 348 -5.23 -3.83 -36.08
C LYS A 348 -4.90 -3.93 -34.60
N LEU A 349 -5.23 -5.05 -33.98
CA LEU A 349 -4.74 -5.41 -32.66
C LEU A 349 -3.34 -6.00 -32.82
N ILE A 350 -2.34 -5.38 -32.20
CA ILE A 350 -0.93 -5.75 -32.31
C ILE A 350 -0.32 -5.96 -30.93
N ALA A 351 0.77 -6.73 -30.88
CA ALA A 351 1.54 -6.92 -29.67
C ALA A 351 3.04 -7.06 -29.92
N LEU A 352 3.83 -6.75 -28.90
CA LEU A 352 5.21 -7.22 -28.76
C LEU A 352 5.18 -8.52 -27.96
N ALA A 353 5.96 -9.51 -28.38
CA ALA A 353 5.97 -10.83 -27.75
C ALA A 353 7.36 -11.43 -27.67
N THR A 354 7.69 -11.99 -26.51
CA THR A 354 8.85 -12.87 -26.33
C THR A 354 8.47 -14.28 -26.72
N LEU A 355 9.09 -14.82 -27.76
CA LEU A 355 8.80 -16.13 -28.32
C LEU A 355 10.05 -17.01 -28.33
N LYS A 356 9.90 -18.33 -28.19
CA LYS A 356 10.97 -19.28 -28.54
C LYS A 356 11.44 -18.99 -29.97
N ARG A 357 12.75 -18.96 -30.18
CA ARG A 357 13.38 -18.45 -31.42
C ARG A 357 12.82 -19.07 -32.70
N ASP A 358 12.54 -20.38 -32.67
CA ASP A 358 12.01 -21.10 -33.84
C ASP A 358 10.62 -20.63 -34.28
N TYR A 359 9.89 -19.93 -33.41
CA TYR A 359 8.54 -19.41 -33.65
C TYR A 359 8.48 -17.89 -33.85
N ALA A 360 9.62 -17.19 -33.77
CA ALA A 360 9.69 -15.73 -33.90
C ALA A 360 9.75 -15.24 -35.37
N ARG A 361 9.69 -16.15 -36.34
CA ARG A 361 9.79 -15.80 -37.77
C ARG A 361 8.47 -15.17 -38.28
N PRO A 362 8.53 -14.10 -39.10
CA PRO A 362 7.34 -13.56 -39.75
C PRO A 362 6.55 -14.62 -40.52
N GLY A 363 5.23 -14.55 -40.44
CA GLY A 363 4.31 -15.52 -41.08
C GLY A 363 4.05 -16.78 -40.25
N THR A 364 4.69 -16.95 -39.08
CA THR A 364 4.35 -18.04 -38.16
C THR A 364 2.96 -17.81 -37.59
N VAL A 365 2.03 -18.74 -37.83
CA VAL A 365 0.69 -18.70 -37.22
C VAL A 365 0.79 -19.13 -35.76
N LEU A 366 0.31 -18.30 -34.84
CA LEU A 366 0.36 -18.50 -33.38
C LEU A 366 -1.05 -18.36 -32.80
N GLU A 367 -1.24 -18.88 -31.60
CA GLU A 367 -2.46 -18.75 -30.81
C GLU A 367 -2.16 -17.82 -29.62
N MET A 368 -2.99 -16.82 -29.37
CA MET A 368 -2.86 -15.94 -28.20
C MET A 368 -4.17 -15.96 -27.42
N GLU A 369 -4.10 -15.98 -26.09
CA GLU A 369 -5.31 -15.87 -25.28
C GLU A 369 -5.99 -14.51 -25.47
N VAL A 370 -7.30 -14.53 -25.70
CA VAL A 370 -8.16 -13.34 -25.76
C VAL A 370 -9.23 -13.50 -24.70
N THR A 371 -9.40 -12.48 -23.86
CA THR A 371 -10.39 -12.51 -22.79
C THR A 371 -11.71 -11.91 -23.29
N VAL A 372 -12.75 -12.73 -23.38
CA VAL A 372 -14.15 -12.32 -23.60
C VAL A 372 -14.91 -12.51 -22.28
N GLU A 373 -15.55 -11.45 -21.75
CA GLU A 373 -16.27 -11.43 -20.46
C GLU A 373 -15.54 -12.06 -19.27
N ALA A 374 -14.21 -11.93 -19.23
CA ALA A 374 -13.39 -12.50 -18.16
C ALA A 374 -13.55 -14.03 -17.97
N VAL A 375 -13.84 -14.80 -19.03
CA VAL A 375 -13.80 -16.28 -18.96
C VAL A 375 -12.34 -16.72 -18.81
N ARG A 376 -11.92 -16.91 -17.56
CA ARG A 376 -10.61 -17.48 -17.18
C ARG A 376 -10.82 -18.92 -16.70
N LEU A 377 -9.81 -19.77 -16.90
CA LEU A 377 -9.77 -21.05 -16.21
C LEU A 377 -9.88 -20.82 -14.70
N GLN A 378 -10.79 -21.54 -14.06
CA GLN A 378 -10.87 -21.57 -12.61
C GLN A 378 -9.65 -22.32 -12.09
N SER A 379 -8.66 -21.57 -11.58
CA SER A 379 -7.81 -22.08 -10.52
C SER A 379 -8.70 -22.34 -9.30
N GLU A 380 -8.32 -23.23 -8.39
CA GLU A 380 -8.91 -23.21 -7.04
C GLU A 380 -8.78 -21.78 -6.48
N THR A 381 -9.88 -21.06 -6.48
CA THR A 381 -10.01 -19.74 -5.89
C THR A 381 -10.85 -19.92 -4.65
N LYS A 382 -10.20 -19.88 -3.48
CA LYS A 382 -10.89 -19.62 -2.22
C LYS A 382 -11.28 -18.15 -2.20
N ASP A 383 -12.53 -17.90 -1.82
CA ASP A 383 -13.07 -16.56 -1.61
C ASP A 383 -12.05 -15.70 -0.85
N ARG A 384 -11.60 -14.61 -1.49
CA ARG A 384 -10.66 -13.64 -0.89
C ARG A 384 -11.49 -12.50 -0.31
N HIS A 385 -11.99 -12.74 0.90
CA HIS A 385 -12.05 -11.67 1.89
C HIS A 385 -10.62 -11.12 2.08
N PRO A 386 -10.43 -9.81 2.35
CA PRO A 386 -9.18 -9.08 2.11
C PRO A 386 -8.12 -9.41 3.15
N TYR A 387 -7.51 -10.58 3.02
CA TYR A 387 -6.43 -11.05 3.86
C TYR A 387 -5.38 -11.68 2.94
N SER A 388 -4.19 -11.09 2.95
CA SER A 388 -3.06 -11.54 2.13
C SER A 388 -2.73 -13.02 2.41
N VAL A 389 -2.12 -13.75 1.47
CA VAL A 389 -1.60 -15.12 1.73
C VAL A 389 -0.57 -15.12 2.88
N ASN A 390 -0.04 -13.94 3.22
CA ASN A 390 0.91 -13.72 4.31
C ASN A 390 0.24 -13.76 5.69
N ILE A 391 -0.91 -13.09 5.89
CA ILE A 391 -1.56 -13.03 7.22
C ILE A 391 -2.05 -14.40 7.70
N LYS A 392 -2.55 -15.27 6.81
CA LYS A 392 -2.94 -16.64 7.20
C LYS A 392 -1.75 -17.45 7.72
N LYS A 393 -0.60 -17.39 7.04
CA LYS A 393 0.64 -18.02 7.52
C LYS A 393 1.11 -17.44 8.85
N LEU A 394 0.91 -16.14 9.04
CA LEU A 394 1.26 -15.44 10.27
C LEU A 394 0.44 -15.95 11.46
N ILE A 395 -0.88 -16.09 11.30
CA ILE A 395 -1.76 -16.64 12.35
C ILE A 395 -1.48 -18.13 12.58
N GLN A 396 -1.24 -18.90 11.51
CA GLN A 396 -0.92 -20.33 11.60
C GLN A 396 0.46 -20.64 12.21
N SER A 397 1.31 -19.64 12.44
CA SER A 397 2.62 -19.87 13.08
C SER A 397 2.52 -20.05 14.61
N TYR A 398 1.38 -19.70 15.20
CA TYR A 398 1.07 -19.97 16.60
C TYR A 398 0.33 -21.30 16.75
N ASP A 399 0.74 -22.14 17.70
CA ASP A 399 0.05 -23.39 18.05
C ASP A 399 -0.85 -23.18 19.28
N PRO A 400 -2.19 -23.01 19.10
CA PRO A 400 -3.12 -22.83 20.21
C PRO A 400 -3.47 -24.14 20.94
N THR A 401 -2.95 -25.28 20.47
CA THR A 401 -3.23 -26.61 21.05
C THR A 401 -2.14 -27.08 22.02
N ALA A 402 -0.99 -26.43 22.02
CA ALA A 402 0.10 -26.73 22.93
C ALA A 402 -0.35 -26.60 24.40
N PRO A 403 -0.09 -27.58 25.27
CA PRO A 403 -0.34 -27.43 26.70
C PRO A 403 0.56 -26.33 27.28
N LEU A 404 0.17 -25.71 28.41
CA LEU A 404 0.88 -24.55 28.98
C LEU A 404 2.39 -24.76 29.16
N GLY A 405 2.83 -25.97 29.57
CA GLY A 405 4.25 -26.30 29.71
C GLY A 405 5.05 -26.36 28.41
N GLU A 406 4.36 -26.44 27.28
CA GLU A 406 4.89 -26.49 25.92
C GLU A 406 4.57 -25.23 25.10
N ALA A 407 3.73 -24.35 25.63
CA ALA A 407 3.25 -23.16 24.94
C ALA A 407 4.34 -22.08 24.80
N TRP A 408 4.14 -21.27 23.76
CA TRP A 408 4.88 -20.04 23.51
C TRP A 408 3.92 -18.86 23.60
N THR A 409 4.45 -17.65 23.78
CA THR A 409 3.67 -16.42 23.54
C THR A 409 3.27 -16.36 22.06
N ILE A 410 2.26 -15.56 21.73
CA ILE A 410 2.01 -15.23 20.32
C ILE A 410 3.26 -14.59 19.68
N PRO A 411 3.47 -14.78 18.36
CA PRO A 411 4.62 -14.20 17.67
C PRO A 411 4.63 -12.68 17.73
N SER A 412 5.82 -12.07 17.79
CA SER A 412 6.02 -10.61 17.83
C SER A 412 5.34 -9.90 16.65
N SER A 413 5.20 -10.56 15.51
CA SER A 413 4.49 -10.05 14.35
C SER A 413 2.99 -9.77 14.61
N TRP A 414 2.33 -10.48 15.54
CA TRP A 414 0.94 -10.21 15.89
C TRP A 414 0.76 -8.85 16.59
N TYR A 415 1.82 -8.31 17.18
CA TYR A 415 1.84 -6.99 17.82
C TYR A 415 2.25 -5.87 16.86
N LEU A 416 2.90 -6.20 15.75
CA LEU A 416 3.59 -5.23 14.88
C LEU A 416 2.95 -5.09 13.50
N ASP A 417 2.25 -6.11 13.01
CA ASP A 417 1.69 -6.12 11.66
C ASP A 417 0.30 -5.42 11.64
N PRO A 418 0.12 -4.35 10.85
CA PRO A 418 -1.17 -3.67 10.72
C PRO A 418 -2.29 -4.56 10.17
N GLU A 419 -1.99 -5.59 9.36
CA GLU A 419 -3.01 -6.52 8.85
C GLU A 419 -3.60 -7.36 9.98
N VAL A 420 -2.81 -7.70 11.01
CA VAL A 420 -3.31 -8.38 12.22
C VAL A 420 -4.27 -7.46 12.96
N GLY A 421 -3.91 -6.18 13.13
CA GLY A 421 -4.77 -5.20 13.80
C GLY A 421 -6.12 -4.99 13.10
N GLU A 422 -6.15 -5.01 11.76
CA GLU A 422 -7.42 -4.93 11.02
C GLU A 422 -8.23 -6.23 11.11
N LEU A 423 -7.57 -7.39 11.17
CA LEU A 423 -8.25 -8.67 11.42
C LEU A 423 -8.87 -8.70 12.82
N GLU A 424 -8.14 -8.28 13.86
CA GLU A 424 -8.64 -8.14 15.24
C GLU A 424 -9.88 -7.24 15.30
N ARG A 425 -9.87 -6.13 14.57
CA ARG A 425 -11.02 -5.22 14.48
C ARG A 425 -12.28 -5.94 13.96
N LYS A 426 -12.11 -6.74 12.91
CA LYS A 426 -13.22 -7.43 12.21
C LYS A 426 -13.68 -8.71 12.89
N THR A 427 -12.81 -9.40 13.63
CA THR A 427 -13.16 -10.65 14.30
C THR A 427 -13.25 -10.46 15.81
N VAL A 428 -12.12 -10.22 16.48
CA VAL A 428 -11.99 -10.16 17.95
C VAL A 428 -12.95 -9.15 18.57
N PHE A 429 -12.85 -7.87 18.17
CA PHE A 429 -13.66 -6.80 18.77
C PHE A 429 -15.08 -6.76 18.23
N SER A 430 -15.30 -7.20 16.99
CA SER A 430 -16.65 -7.21 16.40
C SER A 430 -17.54 -8.31 17.00
N ARG A 431 -16.97 -9.49 17.29
CA ARG A 431 -17.70 -10.68 17.79
C ARG A 431 -17.63 -10.89 19.30
N SER A 432 -16.87 -10.07 20.02
CA SER A 432 -16.82 -10.15 21.48
C SER A 432 -17.67 -9.07 22.14
N TRP A 433 -18.02 -9.31 23.40
CA TRP A 433 -18.71 -8.34 24.23
C TRP A 433 -17.75 -7.25 24.66
N TYR A 434 -18.05 -6.02 24.27
CA TYR A 434 -17.24 -4.85 24.58
C TYR A 434 -17.93 -4.00 25.64
N PHE A 435 -17.18 -3.58 26.66
CA PHE A 435 -17.72 -2.71 27.72
C PHE A 435 -18.11 -1.35 27.13
N ALA A 436 -19.40 -1.01 27.23
CA ALA A 436 -19.96 0.20 26.63
C ALA A 436 -20.29 1.30 27.66
N GLY A 437 -20.59 0.91 28.90
CA GLY A 437 -20.90 1.88 29.96
C GLY A 437 -21.45 1.24 31.23
N ARG A 438 -21.64 2.05 32.28
CA ARG A 438 -22.27 1.60 33.53
C ARG A 438 -23.79 1.59 33.38
N SER A 439 -24.44 0.61 34.01
CA SER A 439 -25.90 0.46 33.97
C SER A 439 -26.61 1.68 34.57
N GLU A 440 -26.02 2.32 35.58
CA GLU A 440 -26.52 3.55 36.21
C GLU A 440 -26.59 4.76 35.25
N GLN A 441 -25.79 4.76 34.16
CA GLN A 441 -25.84 5.83 33.15
C GLN A 441 -27.06 5.68 32.23
N ILE A 442 -27.74 4.53 32.26
CA ILE A 442 -28.81 4.15 31.35
C ILE A 442 -29.88 3.33 32.08
N GLU A 443 -30.25 3.78 33.27
CA GLU A 443 -31.22 3.10 34.12
C GLU A 443 -32.66 3.43 33.71
N ARG A 444 -32.93 4.69 33.36
CA ARG A 444 -34.26 5.20 33.06
C ARG A 444 -34.54 5.24 31.55
N PRO A 445 -35.81 5.16 31.14
CA PRO A 445 -36.18 5.40 29.74
C PRO A 445 -35.60 6.71 29.21
N GLU A 446 -35.32 6.74 27.90
CA GLU A 446 -34.74 7.87 27.16
C GLU A 446 -33.26 8.17 27.47
N GLN A 447 -32.65 7.48 28.43
CA GLN A 447 -31.20 7.59 28.66
C GLN A 447 -30.41 6.82 27.60
N TYR A 448 -29.26 7.37 27.22
CA TYR A 448 -28.33 6.75 26.28
C TYR A 448 -26.87 6.89 26.73
N VAL A 449 -26.04 5.98 26.20
CA VAL A 449 -24.56 6.06 26.25
C VAL A 449 -24.02 5.86 24.84
N THR A 450 -22.88 6.47 24.53
CA THR A 450 -22.15 6.23 23.28
C THR A 450 -20.74 5.72 23.54
N CYS A 451 -20.25 4.86 22.65
CA CYS A 451 -18.89 4.34 22.69
C CYS A 451 -18.39 3.99 21.29
N ASP A 452 -17.07 3.81 21.15
CA ASP A 452 -16.47 3.28 19.93
C ASP A 452 -16.06 1.82 20.17
N ILE A 453 -16.53 0.92 19.31
CA ILE A 453 -16.11 -0.49 19.31
C ILE A 453 -15.41 -0.74 17.99
N ALA A 454 -14.12 -1.09 18.01
CA ALA A 454 -13.40 -1.41 16.78
C ALA A 454 -13.45 -0.27 15.72
N LYS A 455 -13.42 0.99 16.19
CA LYS A 455 -13.62 2.24 15.41
C LYS A 455 -15.02 2.47 14.84
N GLU A 456 -15.98 1.62 15.17
CA GLU A 456 -17.39 1.81 14.82
C GLU A 456 -18.09 2.55 15.96
N PRO A 457 -18.73 3.71 15.70
CA PRO A 457 -19.46 4.44 16.73
C PRO A 457 -20.77 3.71 17.04
N VAL A 458 -21.06 3.54 18.32
CA VAL A 458 -22.24 2.82 18.83
C VAL A 458 -23.00 3.71 19.79
N VAL A 459 -24.33 3.61 19.73
CA VAL A 459 -25.24 4.22 20.71
C VAL A 459 -26.09 3.11 21.33
N ILE A 460 -26.16 3.12 22.66
CA ILE A 460 -27.06 2.26 23.41
C ILE A 460 -28.07 3.16 24.09
N VAL A 461 -29.35 2.87 23.93
CA VAL A 461 -30.45 3.66 24.44
C VAL A 461 -31.47 2.77 25.15
N ARG A 462 -32.02 3.26 26.27
CA ARG A 462 -33.18 2.64 26.91
C ARG A 462 -34.44 3.23 26.29
N GLY A 463 -35.22 2.41 25.60
CA GLY A 463 -36.47 2.83 24.99
C GLY A 463 -37.50 3.27 26.04
N ILE A 464 -38.55 3.93 25.56
CA ILE A 464 -39.71 4.35 26.39
C ILE A 464 -40.37 3.13 27.06
N ASP A 465 -40.28 1.96 26.43
CA ASP A 465 -40.74 0.67 26.95
C ASP A 465 -39.79 0.02 27.96
N GLY A 466 -38.71 0.69 28.34
CA GLY A 466 -37.71 0.20 29.27
C GLY A 466 -36.72 -0.81 28.68
N VAL A 467 -36.86 -1.20 27.41
CA VAL A 467 -35.99 -2.16 26.74
C VAL A 467 -34.71 -1.48 26.26
N LEU A 468 -33.57 -2.09 26.58
CA LEU A 468 -32.26 -1.63 26.15
C LEU A 468 -31.99 -2.04 24.71
N ARG A 469 -31.53 -1.11 23.87
CA ARG A 469 -31.25 -1.33 22.45
C ARG A 469 -29.94 -0.69 22.06
N GLY A 470 -29.22 -1.32 21.13
CA GLY A 470 -27.96 -0.81 20.60
C GLY A 470 -28.06 -0.62 19.09
N PHE A 471 -27.40 0.42 18.59
CA PHE A 471 -27.29 0.67 17.16
C PHE A 471 -25.89 1.17 16.79
N PHE A 472 -25.47 0.92 15.56
CA PHE A 472 -24.43 1.74 14.94
C PHE A 472 -24.91 3.20 14.96
N ASN A 473 -24.15 4.07 15.62
CA ASN A 473 -24.42 5.49 15.79
C ASN A 473 -24.04 6.24 14.51
N VAL A 474 -24.68 5.88 13.40
CA VAL A 474 -24.37 6.35 12.04
C VAL A 474 -25.67 6.62 11.32
N CYS A 475 -25.90 7.88 10.97
CA CYS A 475 -27.06 8.26 10.17
C CYS A 475 -27.00 7.60 8.79
N ARG A 476 -28.08 6.94 8.38
CA ARG A 476 -28.21 6.24 7.09
C ARG A 476 -28.26 7.16 5.86
N HIS A 477 -28.20 8.48 6.06
CA HIS A 477 -28.16 9.47 4.98
C HIS A 477 -26.73 9.77 4.52
N HIS A 478 -25.92 10.40 5.37
CA HIS A 478 -24.52 10.79 5.08
C HIS A 478 -23.60 10.53 6.29
N ALA A 479 -23.80 9.41 6.98
CA ALA A 479 -22.89 8.81 7.96
C ALA A 479 -22.54 9.62 9.22
N ALA A 480 -23.11 10.81 9.43
CA ALA A 480 -22.91 11.56 10.68
C ALA A 480 -23.51 10.82 11.89
N ALA A 481 -22.84 10.89 13.05
CA ALA A 481 -23.35 10.35 14.29
C ALA A 481 -24.70 10.96 14.67
N VAL A 482 -25.64 10.14 15.13
CA VAL A 482 -26.97 10.61 15.55
C VAL A 482 -26.97 11.08 17.01
N MET A 483 -26.00 10.64 17.82
CA MET A 483 -25.75 11.16 19.15
C MET A 483 -24.26 11.51 19.29
N THR A 484 -23.93 12.71 19.74
CA THR A 484 -22.54 13.20 19.82
C THR A 484 -21.97 13.20 21.24
N ASP A 485 -22.81 13.27 22.27
CA ASP A 485 -22.36 13.22 23.66
C ASP A 485 -22.12 11.77 24.12
N SER A 486 -21.23 11.60 25.10
CA SER A 486 -20.87 10.28 25.66
C SER A 486 -22.01 9.61 26.43
N CYS A 487 -22.92 10.40 27.02
CA CYS A 487 -24.17 9.94 27.60
C CYS A 487 -25.16 11.11 27.72
N GLY A 488 -26.45 10.80 27.90
CA GLY A 488 -27.48 11.83 28.06
C GLY A 488 -28.89 11.28 28.08
N GLU A 489 -29.86 12.18 27.92
CA GLU A 489 -31.30 11.86 27.78
C GLU A 489 -31.81 12.39 26.43
N ALA A 490 -32.51 11.54 25.68
CA ALA A 490 -33.03 11.87 24.36
C ALA A 490 -34.35 11.13 24.06
N SER A 491 -35.38 11.88 23.65
CA SER A 491 -36.67 11.33 23.22
C SER A 491 -36.67 10.81 21.77
N GLN A 492 -35.61 11.12 21.01
CA GLN A 492 -35.35 10.62 19.66
C GLN A 492 -33.84 10.71 19.36
N LEU A 493 -33.36 9.87 18.44
CA LEU A 493 -31.97 9.91 17.98
C LEU A 493 -31.89 10.81 16.74
N GLN A 494 -31.15 11.92 16.78
CA GLN A 494 -31.22 12.94 15.73
C GLN A 494 -29.85 13.30 15.18
N CYS A 495 -29.69 13.08 13.87
CA CYS A 495 -28.52 13.55 13.15
C CYS A 495 -28.42 15.08 13.21
N PRO A 496 -27.32 15.65 13.76
CA PRO A 496 -27.15 17.10 13.88
C PRO A 496 -26.88 17.78 12.54
N TYR A 497 -26.56 17.01 11.49
CA TYR A 497 -26.20 17.54 10.18
C TYR A 497 -27.44 17.89 9.35
N HIS A 498 -28.25 16.90 9.00
CA HIS A 498 -29.42 17.07 8.12
C HIS A 498 -30.76 16.85 8.82
N GLY A 499 -30.75 16.72 10.15
CA GLY A 499 -31.97 16.60 10.94
C GLY A 499 -32.76 15.31 10.74
N TRP A 500 -32.16 14.26 10.16
CA TRP A 500 -32.78 12.94 10.12
C TRP A 500 -32.99 12.42 11.54
N THR A 501 -34.22 12.05 11.86
CA THR A 501 -34.59 11.56 13.19
C THR A 501 -35.01 10.11 13.15
N TYR A 502 -34.55 9.37 14.14
CA TYR A 502 -34.89 7.97 14.37
C TYR A 502 -35.63 7.83 15.69
N THR A 503 -36.57 6.91 15.76
CA THR A 503 -37.19 6.50 17.02
C THR A 503 -36.14 5.83 17.92
N LEU A 504 -36.45 5.67 19.21
CA LEU A 504 -35.58 4.90 20.11
C LEU A 504 -35.56 3.39 19.78
N ASN A 505 -36.44 2.94 18.87
CA ASN A 505 -36.42 1.60 18.29
C ASN A 505 -35.50 1.52 17.04
N GLY A 506 -34.88 2.63 16.63
CA GLY A 506 -33.98 2.71 15.48
C GLY A 506 -34.69 2.95 14.14
N GLU A 507 -36.01 3.12 14.12
CA GLU A 507 -36.78 3.32 12.88
C GLU A 507 -36.69 4.77 12.38
N LEU A 508 -36.63 4.97 11.06
CA LEU A 508 -36.58 6.32 10.48
C LEU A 508 -37.93 7.06 10.66
N LYS A 509 -37.94 8.04 11.57
CA LYS A 509 -39.11 8.87 11.92
C LYS A 509 -39.27 10.09 11.03
N SER A 510 -38.18 10.78 10.69
CA SER A 510 -38.21 11.95 9.79
C SER A 510 -36.96 12.02 8.93
N ALA A 511 -37.15 12.40 7.68
CA ALA A 511 -36.09 12.73 6.72
C ALA A 511 -36.47 14.06 6.06
N PRO A 512 -36.05 15.21 6.63
CA PRO A 512 -36.39 16.53 6.11
C PRO A 512 -36.00 16.70 4.65
N ASP A 513 -36.84 17.43 3.90
CA ASP A 513 -36.61 17.87 2.51
C ASP A 513 -36.28 16.77 1.49
N LEU A 514 -36.48 15.51 1.85
CA LEU A 514 -36.12 14.38 0.99
C LEU A 514 -37.05 14.27 -0.24
N GLY A 515 -38.29 14.75 -0.16
CA GLY A 515 -39.21 14.82 -1.31
C GLY A 515 -39.59 13.45 -1.90
N ALA A 516 -40.06 13.45 -3.16
CA ALA A 516 -40.47 12.24 -3.89
C ALA A 516 -39.29 11.61 -4.64
N ILE A 517 -38.31 11.08 -3.90
CA ILE A 517 -37.20 10.31 -4.50
C ILE A 517 -37.73 8.95 -4.96
N ALA A 518 -37.42 8.59 -6.21
CA ALA A 518 -37.75 7.27 -6.74
C ALA A 518 -37.09 6.16 -5.90
N ASN A 519 -37.82 5.07 -5.67
CA ASN A 519 -37.34 3.87 -4.96
C ASN A 519 -36.86 4.10 -3.51
N PHE A 520 -37.31 5.18 -2.85
CA PHE A 520 -37.00 5.40 -1.43
C PHE A 520 -38.01 4.71 -0.52
N ASP A 521 -37.57 3.66 0.18
CA ASP A 521 -38.35 2.98 1.22
C ASP A 521 -37.81 3.32 2.60
N ARG A 522 -38.58 4.08 3.38
CA ARG A 522 -38.22 4.45 4.76
C ARG A 522 -38.01 3.25 5.68
N ARG A 523 -38.64 2.11 5.41
CA ARG A 523 -38.60 0.91 6.26
C ARG A 523 -37.23 0.24 6.27
N VAL A 524 -36.43 0.42 5.20
CA VAL A 524 -35.07 -0.13 5.12
C VAL A 524 -33.98 0.85 5.56
N MET A 525 -34.37 2.07 5.93
CA MET A 525 -33.46 3.17 6.27
C MET A 525 -33.33 3.38 7.78
N GLY A 526 -33.75 2.43 8.62
CA GLY A 526 -33.50 2.46 10.06
C GLY A 526 -32.02 2.30 10.42
N LEU A 527 -31.68 2.67 11.66
CA LEU A 527 -30.35 2.40 12.22
C LEU A 527 -30.09 0.89 12.26
N VAL A 528 -28.84 0.51 12.02
CA VAL A 528 -28.43 -0.90 12.04
C VAL A 528 -28.26 -1.33 13.49
N PRO A 529 -28.96 -2.38 13.97
CA PRO A 529 -28.87 -2.82 15.35
C PRO A 529 -27.54 -3.49 15.66
N VAL A 530 -27.14 -3.42 16.94
CA VAL A 530 -26.07 -4.22 17.55
C VAL A 530 -26.61 -4.93 18.79
N ASP A 531 -25.99 -6.04 19.17
CA ASP A 531 -26.41 -6.78 20.36
C ASP A 531 -26.00 -6.02 21.62
N VAL A 532 -26.85 -6.07 22.65
CA VAL A 532 -26.59 -5.44 23.94
C VAL A 532 -26.94 -6.41 25.07
N ALA A 533 -26.09 -6.45 26.09
CA ALA A 533 -26.33 -7.23 27.29
C ALA A 533 -25.99 -6.40 28.53
N VAL A 534 -26.70 -6.66 29.63
CA VAL A 534 -26.37 -6.13 30.94
C VAL A 534 -25.80 -7.28 31.77
N TRP A 535 -24.61 -7.07 32.32
CA TRP A 535 -24.00 -8.00 33.25
C TRP A 535 -23.56 -7.26 34.51
N LYS A 536 -24.15 -7.66 35.64
CA LYS A 536 -24.03 -6.97 36.93
C LYS A 536 -24.33 -5.47 36.79
N SER A 537 -23.34 -4.61 37.00
CA SER A 537 -23.48 -3.15 36.94
C SER A 537 -23.06 -2.54 35.61
N TRP A 538 -22.79 -3.34 34.58
CA TRP A 538 -22.20 -2.88 33.33
C TRP A 538 -22.99 -3.31 32.09
N VAL A 539 -22.97 -2.45 31.09
CA VAL A 539 -23.59 -2.65 29.79
C VAL A 539 -22.50 -3.00 28.79
N PHE A 540 -22.74 -4.06 28.03
CA PHE A 540 -21.87 -4.53 26.97
C PHE A 540 -22.60 -4.46 25.64
N ALA A 541 -21.84 -4.19 24.57
CA ALA A 541 -22.35 -4.28 23.21
C ALA A 541 -21.45 -5.16 22.34
N ARG A 542 -22.05 -5.75 21.29
CA ARG A 542 -21.36 -6.59 20.32
C ARG A 542 -21.90 -6.30 18.92
N LEU A 543 -20.99 -6.04 17.99
CA LEU A 543 -21.32 -5.58 16.64
C LEU A 543 -21.86 -6.72 15.76
N ASP A 544 -21.29 -7.91 15.89
CA ASP A 544 -21.64 -9.09 15.09
C ASP A 544 -22.38 -10.14 15.95
N PRO A 545 -23.63 -10.49 15.61
CA PRO A 545 -24.44 -11.39 16.43
C PRO A 545 -23.95 -12.85 16.42
N ARG A 546 -22.99 -13.20 15.56
CA ARG A 546 -22.40 -14.56 15.49
C ARG A 546 -21.45 -14.88 16.65
N GLY A 547 -21.15 -13.91 17.52
CA GLY A 547 -20.27 -14.10 18.66
C GLY A 547 -20.80 -15.04 19.75
N ALA A 548 -19.93 -15.44 20.68
CA ALA A 548 -20.31 -16.22 21.86
C ALA A 548 -21.21 -15.41 22.83
N PRO A 549 -22.15 -16.06 23.54
CA PRO A 549 -22.95 -15.39 24.57
C PRO A 549 -22.06 -14.84 25.70
N LEU A 550 -22.55 -13.83 26.41
CA LEU A 550 -21.84 -13.27 27.56
C LEU A 550 -21.87 -14.29 28.71
N GLU A 551 -20.70 -14.72 29.17
CA GLU A 551 -20.56 -15.67 30.28
C GLU A 551 -20.81 -14.97 31.62
N ASP A 552 -21.54 -15.62 32.53
CA ASP A 552 -21.70 -15.14 33.90
C ASP A 552 -20.54 -15.62 34.78
N ILE A 553 -19.90 -14.70 35.49
CA ILE A 553 -18.81 -14.99 36.44
C ILE A 553 -19.42 -14.96 37.84
N ALA A 554 -19.72 -16.15 38.38
CA ALA A 554 -20.56 -16.34 39.57
C ALA A 554 -20.04 -15.65 40.85
N ASP A 555 -18.72 -15.53 41.02
CA ASP A 555 -18.08 -15.10 42.29
C ASP A 555 -17.80 -13.59 42.38
N LEU A 556 -18.15 -12.78 41.36
CA LEU A 556 -17.92 -11.33 41.39
C LEU A 556 -19.09 -10.60 42.06
N SER A 557 -18.86 -10.10 43.28
CA SER A 557 -19.78 -9.21 44.00
C SER A 557 -19.37 -7.75 43.83
N VAL A 558 -20.20 -6.99 43.11
CA VAL A 558 -19.99 -5.54 42.86
C VAL A 558 -20.99 -4.66 43.58
N SER A 559 -21.93 -5.27 44.33
CA SER A 559 -22.92 -4.56 45.12
C SER A 559 -22.25 -3.77 46.25
N GLY A 560 -22.55 -2.48 46.36
CA GLY A 560 -22.03 -1.59 47.40
C GLY A 560 -20.81 -0.77 46.97
N PHE A 561 -20.29 -0.94 45.76
CA PHE A 561 -19.28 -0.04 45.20
C PHE A 561 -19.93 1.10 44.42
N HIS A 562 -19.52 2.32 44.71
CA HIS A 562 -20.04 3.54 44.08
C HIS A 562 -18.95 4.19 43.23
N TRP A 563 -19.31 4.63 42.02
CA TRP A 563 -18.36 5.31 41.14
C TRP A 563 -17.84 6.61 41.76
N PHE A 564 -16.53 6.86 41.60
CA PHE A 564 -15.86 8.02 42.16
C PHE A 564 -15.24 8.90 41.08
N GLU A 565 -14.37 8.36 40.22
CA GLU A 565 -13.74 9.11 39.14
C GLU A 565 -13.23 8.23 37.99
N ARG A 566 -12.86 8.87 36.88
CA ARG A 566 -12.25 8.24 35.70
C ARG A 566 -10.85 8.80 35.42
N ARG A 567 -9.92 7.95 35.01
CA ARG A 567 -8.58 8.33 34.52
C ARG A 567 -8.29 7.67 33.17
N HIS A 568 -7.50 8.36 32.35
CA HIS A 568 -7.12 7.92 31.01
C HIS A 568 -5.59 7.85 30.92
N TYR A 569 -5.08 6.71 30.47
CA TYR A 569 -3.64 6.47 30.31
C TYR A 569 -3.33 6.15 28.85
N MET A 570 -2.44 6.93 28.24
CA MET A 570 -1.99 6.71 26.86
C MET A 570 -0.66 5.97 26.86
N LEU A 571 -0.64 4.77 26.28
CA LEU A 571 0.53 3.90 26.21
C LEU A 571 1.05 3.80 24.78
N GLU A 572 2.38 3.86 24.63
CA GLU A 572 3.10 3.66 23.37
C GLU A 572 3.38 2.16 23.12
N CYS A 573 2.32 1.35 23.14
CA CYS A 573 2.38 -0.08 22.85
C CYS A 573 1.11 -0.59 22.18
N ASN A 574 1.19 -1.78 21.59
CA ASN A 574 0.04 -2.55 21.14
C ASN A 574 -0.83 -2.93 22.35
N TRP A 575 -2.15 -3.00 22.16
CA TRP A 575 -3.11 -3.25 23.25
C TRP A 575 -2.84 -4.58 23.97
N LYS A 576 -2.43 -5.59 23.21
CA LYS A 576 -2.11 -6.94 23.71
C LYS A 576 -0.98 -6.92 24.73
N VAL A 577 -0.01 -6.01 24.60
CA VAL A 577 1.11 -5.89 25.55
C VAL A 577 0.61 -5.57 26.96
N PHE A 578 -0.40 -4.70 27.09
CA PHE A 578 -0.98 -4.37 28.39
C PHE A 578 -1.84 -5.53 28.94
N VAL A 579 -2.52 -6.26 28.06
CA VAL A 579 -3.28 -7.46 28.45
C VAL A 579 -2.34 -8.57 28.93
N ASP A 580 -1.23 -8.81 28.23
CA ASP A 580 -0.19 -9.76 28.64
C ASP A 580 0.39 -9.36 30.00
N ASN A 581 0.75 -8.08 30.18
CA ASN A 581 1.23 -7.54 31.46
C ASN A 581 0.26 -7.81 32.62
N TYR A 582 -1.05 -7.68 32.38
CA TYR A 582 -2.07 -7.95 33.38
C TYR A 582 -2.25 -9.45 33.69
N LEU A 583 -2.04 -10.32 32.71
CA LEU A 583 -2.35 -11.74 32.77
C LEU A 583 -1.16 -12.65 33.13
N ASP A 584 -0.03 -12.05 33.49
CA ASP A 584 1.21 -12.77 33.79
C ASP A 584 1.24 -13.44 35.18
N GLY A 585 0.12 -13.46 35.91
CA GLY A 585 0.05 -14.09 37.23
C GLY A 585 0.74 -13.30 38.34
N GLY A 586 0.89 -11.99 38.15
CA GLY A 586 1.64 -11.10 39.03
C GLY A 586 3.15 -11.35 38.97
N TYR A 587 3.66 -12.00 37.93
CA TYR A 587 5.07 -12.39 37.83
C TYR A 587 6.00 -11.18 37.81
N HIS A 588 5.58 -10.08 37.17
CA HIS A 588 6.32 -8.81 37.17
C HIS A 588 6.27 -8.06 38.52
N VAL A 589 5.26 -8.31 39.37
CA VAL A 589 4.97 -7.50 40.57
C VAL A 589 6.18 -7.34 41.51
N PRO A 590 6.93 -8.40 41.88
CA PRO A 590 8.09 -8.28 42.78
C PRO A 590 9.24 -7.44 42.20
N TYR A 591 9.30 -7.33 40.88
CA TYR A 591 10.40 -6.69 40.17
C TYR A 591 10.08 -5.25 39.77
N LEU A 592 8.84 -5.00 39.37
CA LEU A 592 8.38 -3.70 38.87
C LEU A 592 7.69 -2.89 39.98
N HIS A 593 6.74 -3.48 40.70
CA HIS A 593 5.86 -2.78 41.64
C HIS A 593 6.24 -3.06 43.10
N LYS A 594 7.41 -2.56 43.53
CA LYS A 594 7.94 -2.79 44.89
C LYS A 594 6.98 -2.43 46.03
N ASN A 595 6.06 -1.49 45.81
CA ASN A 595 5.05 -1.11 46.80
C ASN A 595 3.89 -2.10 46.85
N LEU A 596 3.45 -2.61 45.69
CA LEU A 596 2.39 -3.61 45.59
C LEU A 596 2.85 -4.99 46.07
N ASP A 597 4.10 -5.35 45.80
CA ASP A 597 4.74 -6.59 46.28
C ASP A 597 4.72 -6.72 47.81
N ARG A 598 4.82 -5.60 48.55
CA ARG A 598 4.73 -5.60 50.01
C ARG A 598 3.31 -5.88 50.54
N ILE A 599 2.31 -5.74 49.68
CA ILE A 599 0.90 -5.83 50.03
C ILE A 599 0.34 -7.20 49.66
N LEU A 600 0.76 -7.74 48.51
CA LEU A 600 0.28 -9.02 47.98
C LEU A 600 1.14 -10.20 48.45
N ASP A 601 0.51 -11.32 48.78
CA ASP A 601 1.21 -12.59 48.94
C ASP A 601 1.46 -13.23 47.57
N TYR A 602 2.69 -13.04 47.08
CA TYR A 602 3.13 -13.60 45.81
C TYR A 602 3.17 -15.14 45.79
N ALA A 603 3.39 -15.80 46.94
CA ALA A 603 3.41 -17.26 47.02
C ALA A 603 1.99 -17.84 46.94
N GLY A 604 1.02 -17.14 47.53
CA GLY A 604 -0.40 -17.48 47.56
C GLY A 604 -1.20 -17.09 46.32
N TYR A 605 -0.58 -16.50 45.29
CA TYR A 605 -1.25 -16.09 44.06
C TYR A 605 -1.83 -17.31 43.30
N ARG A 606 -3.10 -17.23 42.89
CA ARG A 606 -3.84 -18.30 42.18
C ARG A 606 -4.46 -17.77 40.90
N ILE A 607 -4.58 -18.65 39.90
CA ILE A 607 -5.14 -18.34 38.58
C ILE A 607 -6.17 -19.41 38.24
N GLU A 608 -7.36 -18.96 37.85
CA GLU A 608 -8.52 -19.77 37.49
C GLU A 608 -9.05 -19.30 36.15
N ASN A 609 -8.91 -20.15 35.12
CA ASN A 609 -9.36 -19.86 33.77
C ASN A 609 -10.80 -20.34 33.56
N GLY A 610 -11.65 -19.46 33.01
CA GLY A 610 -12.98 -19.76 32.50
C GLY A 610 -12.99 -20.02 31.00
N GLY A 611 -14.17 -19.89 30.39
CA GLY A 611 -14.33 -20.02 28.94
C GLY A 611 -13.72 -18.82 28.20
N ARG A 612 -14.17 -17.61 28.55
CA ARG A 612 -13.66 -16.35 27.97
C ARG A 612 -13.29 -15.32 29.04
N PHE A 613 -12.85 -15.79 30.20
CA PHE A 613 -12.37 -14.95 31.30
C PHE A 613 -11.23 -15.62 32.08
N CYS A 614 -10.45 -14.83 32.81
CA CYS A 614 -9.45 -15.30 33.75
C CYS A 614 -9.68 -14.60 35.10
N ARG A 615 -9.67 -15.36 36.19
CA ARG A 615 -9.67 -14.84 37.55
C ARG A 615 -8.31 -15.11 38.17
N GLN A 616 -7.70 -14.07 38.70
CA GLN A 616 -6.49 -14.16 39.49
C GLN A 616 -6.78 -13.67 40.91
N SER A 617 -6.10 -14.25 41.90
CA SER A 617 -6.32 -13.85 43.29
C SER A 617 -5.07 -13.99 44.14
N SER A 618 -4.91 -13.09 45.11
CA SER A 618 -3.79 -13.11 46.04
C SER A 618 -4.25 -12.69 47.45
N PRO A 619 -3.84 -13.40 48.51
CA PRO A 619 -4.01 -12.93 49.87
C PRO A 619 -3.34 -11.57 50.09
N VAL A 620 -3.96 -10.71 50.90
CA VAL A 620 -3.41 -9.38 51.21
C VAL A 620 -2.86 -9.37 52.64
N SER A 621 -1.72 -8.70 52.86
CA SER A 621 -1.04 -8.67 54.16
C SER A 621 -1.86 -8.04 55.29
N THR A 622 -2.85 -7.19 54.96
CA THR A 622 -3.79 -6.57 55.90
C THR A 622 -5.00 -7.44 56.24
N GLY A 623 -5.08 -8.66 55.69
CA GLY A 623 -6.29 -9.49 55.71
C GLY A 623 -7.15 -9.29 54.46
N GLY A 624 -7.90 -10.32 54.08
CA GLY A 624 -8.71 -10.33 52.85
C GLY A 624 -7.98 -10.87 51.61
N GLN A 625 -8.56 -10.63 50.44
CA GLN A 625 -8.08 -11.16 49.16
C GLN A 625 -8.22 -10.07 48.08
N ALA A 626 -7.17 -9.88 47.29
CA ALA A 626 -7.21 -9.10 46.06
C ALA A 626 -7.68 -10.02 44.93
N LEU A 627 -8.66 -9.56 44.16
CA LEU A 627 -9.24 -10.30 43.04
C LEU A 627 -9.05 -9.50 41.75
N TYR A 628 -8.58 -10.17 40.72
CA TYR A 628 -8.27 -9.60 39.41
C TYR A 628 -9.03 -10.40 38.37
N TYR A 629 -9.99 -9.78 37.70
CA TYR A 629 -10.76 -10.42 36.64
C TYR A 629 -10.37 -9.81 35.32
N TRP A 630 -10.10 -10.65 34.33
CA TRP A 630 -10.01 -10.25 32.95
C TRP A 630 -11.13 -10.93 32.16
N ILE A 631 -11.85 -10.13 31.40
CA ILE A 631 -12.96 -10.50 30.54
C ILE A 631 -12.53 -10.23 29.11
N TYR A 632 -12.59 -11.28 28.27
CA TYR A 632 -12.11 -11.19 26.91
C TYR A 632 -12.91 -10.17 26.08
N PRO A 633 -12.26 -9.35 25.24
CA PRO A 633 -10.82 -9.35 24.97
C PRO A 633 -10.02 -8.40 25.88
N ASN A 634 -10.63 -7.36 26.41
CA ASN A 634 -9.91 -6.14 26.80
C ASN A 634 -10.47 -5.40 28.02
N PHE A 635 -11.26 -6.08 28.86
CA PHE A 635 -11.86 -5.46 30.05
C PHE A 635 -11.38 -6.16 31.32
N MET A 636 -10.90 -5.40 32.30
CA MET A 636 -10.42 -5.93 33.57
C MET A 636 -11.16 -5.30 34.75
N ILE A 637 -11.23 -6.03 35.86
CA ILE A 637 -11.81 -5.59 37.12
C ILE A 637 -10.87 -5.99 38.25
N ASN A 638 -10.37 -5.01 38.98
CA ASN A 638 -9.57 -5.20 40.18
C ASN A 638 -10.47 -4.93 41.39
N CYS A 639 -10.64 -5.90 42.26
CA CYS A 639 -11.50 -5.80 43.43
C CYS A 639 -10.69 -6.08 44.70
N TYR A 640 -10.77 -5.14 45.63
CA TYR A 640 -10.24 -5.21 46.98
C TYR A 640 -11.39 -5.05 47.99
N GLU A 641 -11.10 -5.08 49.29
CA GLU A 641 -12.13 -5.05 50.33
C GLU A 641 -13.00 -3.77 50.30
N SER A 642 -12.41 -2.60 50.05
CA SER A 642 -13.12 -1.30 50.06
C SER A 642 -12.92 -0.45 48.81
N ALA A 643 -12.14 -0.94 47.84
CA ALA A 643 -11.84 -0.28 46.59
C ALA A 643 -11.98 -1.26 45.42
N MET A 644 -12.46 -0.76 44.29
CA MET A 644 -12.52 -1.48 43.04
C MET A 644 -12.14 -0.54 41.89
N ASP A 645 -11.47 -1.06 40.88
CA ASP A 645 -11.23 -0.34 39.63
C ASP A 645 -11.50 -1.24 38.42
N THR A 646 -11.86 -0.61 37.30
CA THR A 646 -12.07 -1.32 36.02
C THR A 646 -11.19 -0.73 34.95
N ASN A 647 -10.58 -1.58 34.11
CA ASN A 647 -9.60 -1.16 33.10
C ASN A 647 -10.12 -1.58 31.73
N LEU A 648 -10.50 -0.61 30.90
CA LEU A 648 -10.85 -0.84 29.50
C LEU A 648 -9.64 -0.51 28.63
N VAL A 649 -9.09 -1.53 27.96
CA VAL A 649 -7.91 -1.40 27.08
C VAL A 649 -8.39 -1.15 25.65
N VAL A 650 -8.32 0.10 25.20
CA VAL A 650 -8.82 0.55 23.89
C VAL A 650 -7.67 0.63 22.88
N PRO A 651 -7.66 -0.18 21.81
CA PRO A 651 -6.67 -0.06 20.76
C PRO A 651 -6.88 1.24 19.97
N ARG A 652 -5.87 2.12 19.96
CA ARG A 652 -5.89 3.37 19.17
C ARG A 652 -5.02 3.28 17.91
N GLY A 653 -4.11 2.32 17.85
CA GLY A 653 -3.27 1.98 16.71
C GLY A 653 -2.50 0.68 16.94
N VAL A 654 -1.62 0.32 16.01
CA VAL A 654 -0.77 -0.89 16.13
C VAL A 654 0.21 -0.76 17.30
N ASP A 655 0.70 0.44 17.58
CA ASP A 655 1.67 0.74 18.64
C ASP A 655 1.14 1.80 19.63
N ARG A 656 -0.19 1.98 19.69
CA ARG A 656 -0.86 2.95 20.54
C ARG A 656 -2.10 2.36 21.20
N THR A 657 -2.17 2.51 22.52
CA THR A 657 -3.28 2.01 23.33
C THR A 657 -3.69 3.07 24.33
N GLU A 658 -4.98 3.17 24.59
CA GLU A 658 -5.53 3.94 25.69
C GLU A 658 -6.10 2.97 26.73
N VAL A 659 -5.78 3.15 28.00
CA VAL A 659 -6.41 2.39 29.08
C VAL A 659 -7.25 3.33 29.93
N ILE A 660 -8.55 3.04 30.01
CA ILE A 660 -9.52 3.84 30.75
C ILE A 660 -9.81 3.16 32.08
N PHE A 661 -9.47 3.83 33.17
CA PHE A 661 -9.73 3.39 34.54
C PHE A 661 -10.97 4.09 35.09
N ASP A 662 -11.95 3.34 35.58
CA ASP A 662 -12.98 3.86 36.48
C ASP A 662 -12.71 3.35 37.90
N PHE A 663 -12.75 4.25 38.88
CA PHE A 663 -12.53 3.93 40.29
C PHE A 663 -13.84 3.95 41.06
N TYR A 664 -13.98 2.99 41.97
CA TYR A 664 -15.16 2.78 42.80
C TYR A 664 -14.75 2.49 44.24
N PHE A 665 -15.55 2.97 45.18
CA PHE A 665 -15.33 2.75 46.62
C PHE A 665 -16.64 2.44 47.32
N THR A 666 -16.56 1.74 48.45
CA THR A 666 -17.75 1.46 49.28
C THR A 666 -18.29 2.69 50.00
N ASP A 667 -17.47 3.74 50.12
CA ASP A 667 -17.83 5.03 50.70
C ASP A 667 -17.22 6.15 49.86
N VAL A 668 -18.08 6.90 49.16
CA VAL A 668 -17.73 8.07 48.34
C VAL A 668 -18.15 9.39 49.00
N SER A 669 -18.46 9.37 50.30
CA SER A 669 -18.78 10.57 51.06
C SER A 669 -17.60 11.55 51.12
N GLU A 670 -17.89 12.81 51.41
CA GLU A 670 -16.86 13.84 51.54
C GLU A 670 -15.81 13.48 52.62
N ALA A 671 -16.20 12.77 53.67
CA ALA A 671 -15.29 12.31 54.73
C ALA A 671 -14.28 11.26 54.23
N ALA A 672 -14.68 10.39 53.30
CA ALA A 672 -13.81 9.37 52.69
C ALA A 672 -12.99 9.90 51.51
N ARG A 673 -13.34 11.06 50.95
CA ARG A 673 -12.77 11.62 49.71
C ARG A 673 -11.25 11.69 49.73
N ALA A 674 -10.64 12.15 50.82
CA ALA A 674 -9.17 12.24 50.93
C ALA A 674 -8.48 10.87 50.85
N ARG A 675 -9.04 9.85 51.50
CA ARG A 675 -8.55 8.46 51.44
C ARG A 675 -8.69 7.89 50.03
N ASN A 676 -9.83 8.13 49.38
CA ASN A 676 -10.10 7.64 48.02
C ASN A 676 -9.13 8.27 47.01
N ILE A 677 -8.88 9.59 47.09
CA ILE A 677 -7.87 10.28 46.27
C ILE A 677 -6.48 9.70 46.50
N ALA A 678 -6.11 9.38 47.74
CA ALA A 678 -4.82 8.75 48.03
C ALA A 678 -4.71 7.34 47.41
N SER A 679 -5.79 6.56 47.41
CA SER A 679 -5.85 5.25 46.75
C SER A 679 -5.71 5.39 45.23
N VAL A 680 -6.42 6.34 44.59
CA VAL A 680 -6.27 6.62 43.16
C VAL A 680 -4.85 7.08 42.83
N THR A 681 -4.24 7.92 43.68
CA THR A 681 -2.85 8.38 43.51
C THR A 681 -1.84 7.24 43.63
N ALA A 682 -2.10 6.25 44.49
CA ALA A 682 -1.26 5.05 44.59
C ALA A 682 -1.37 4.18 43.33
N SER A 683 -2.60 4.02 42.81
CA SER A 683 -2.85 3.34 41.53
C SER A 683 -2.14 4.05 40.37
N ASP A 684 -2.16 5.39 40.33
CA ASP A 684 -1.52 6.19 39.28
C ASP A 684 -0.01 5.91 39.16
N ARG A 685 0.66 5.72 40.30
CA ARG A 685 2.09 5.36 40.31
C ARG A 685 2.35 3.99 39.68
N ILE A 686 1.50 3.01 39.98
CA ILE A 686 1.56 1.67 39.37
C ILE A 686 1.36 1.79 37.86
N GLN A 687 0.38 2.59 37.42
CA GLN A 687 0.12 2.80 35.99
C GLN A 687 1.27 3.50 35.25
N GLN A 688 2.00 4.40 35.91
CA GLN A 688 3.23 4.99 35.35
C GLN A 688 4.35 3.96 35.17
N GLU A 689 4.51 3.05 36.14
CA GLU A 689 5.47 1.94 36.07
C GLU A 689 5.10 0.97 34.93
N ASP A 690 3.82 0.60 34.82
CA ASP A 690 3.26 -0.23 33.74
C ASP A 690 3.46 0.42 32.36
N THR A 691 3.18 1.72 32.25
CA THR A 691 3.37 2.48 31.01
C THR A 691 4.83 2.42 30.55
N ALA A 692 5.76 2.58 31.48
CA ALA A 692 7.18 2.54 31.18
C ALA A 692 7.64 1.15 30.71
N ILE A 693 7.21 0.08 31.38
CA ILE A 693 7.59 -1.28 30.99
C ILE A 693 6.95 -1.70 29.67
N CYS A 694 5.66 -1.39 29.45
CA CYS A 694 4.94 -1.74 28.21
C CYS A 694 5.59 -1.07 26.99
N LYS A 695 6.02 0.19 27.11
CA LYS A 695 6.79 0.88 26.06
C LYS A 695 8.13 0.18 25.79
N SER A 696 8.81 -0.29 26.83
CA SER A 696 10.07 -1.04 26.68
C SER A 696 9.84 -2.40 26.01
N VAL A 697 8.77 -3.11 26.37
CA VAL A 697 8.36 -4.38 25.75
C VAL A 697 8.02 -4.17 24.28
N GLN A 698 7.24 -3.15 23.92
CA GLN A 698 6.93 -2.82 22.52
C GLN A 698 8.20 -2.62 21.68
N ARG A 699 9.18 -1.89 22.21
CA ARG A 699 10.49 -1.73 21.56
C ARG A 699 11.21 -3.07 21.41
N GLY A 700 11.14 -3.93 22.42
CA GLY A 700 11.73 -5.28 22.41
C GLY A 700 11.09 -6.21 21.37
N LEU A 701 9.76 -6.17 21.22
CA LEU A 701 9.02 -6.93 20.21
C LEU A 701 9.49 -6.63 18.78
N ALA A 702 9.89 -5.39 18.50
CA ALA A 702 10.44 -4.96 17.21
C ALA A 702 11.91 -5.37 16.99
N SER A 703 12.58 -5.95 17.99
CA SER A 703 13.96 -6.41 17.86
C SER A 703 14.04 -7.65 16.97
N ARG A 704 15.05 -7.68 16.10
CA ARG A 704 15.37 -8.87 15.29
C ARG A 704 15.75 -10.11 16.12
N SER A 705 16.02 -9.92 17.41
CA SER A 705 16.40 -10.99 18.34
C SER A 705 15.23 -11.70 19.01
N TYR A 706 14.00 -11.19 18.86
CA TYR A 706 12.83 -11.74 19.54
C TYR A 706 11.73 -12.10 18.53
N THR A 707 11.15 -13.28 18.72
CA THR A 707 10.00 -13.74 17.93
C THR A 707 8.89 -14.23 18.85
N SER A 708 9.20 -15.06 19.83
CA SER A 708 8.26 -15.49 20.87
C SER A 708 9.01 -15.89 22.14
N GLY A 709 8.31 -15.91 23.27
CA GLY A 709 8.81 -16.31 24.59
C GLY A 709 8.16 -17.59 25.09
N ARG A 710 8.75 -18.23 26.10
CA ARG A 710 8.17 -19.39 26.78
C ARG A 710 7.36 -18.93 27.98
N LEU A 711 6.23 -19.58 28.21
CA LEU A 711 5.34 -19.27 29.33
C LEU A 711 5.69 -20.07 30.60
N SER A 712 5.52 -19.43 31.74
CA SER A 712 5.65 -19.96 33.09
C SER A 712 4.40 -20.74 33.47
N VAL A 713 4.54 -22.05 33.64
CA VAL A 713 3.43 -22.95 34.03
C VAL A 713 2.73 -22.51 35.32
N ARG A 714 3.48 -21.90 36.24
CA ARG A 714 2.95 -21.47 37.53
C ARG A 714 2.19 -20.13 37.44
N ARG A 715 2.50 -19.28 36.46
CA ARG A 715 2.13 -17.85 36.49
C ARG A 715 1.35 -17.40 35.26
N GLU A 716 1.63 -17.91 34.08
CA GLU A 716 1.11 -17.32 32.84
C GLU A 716 -0.02 -18.18 32.24
N ALA A 717 -0.81 -18.83 33.10
CA ALA A 717 -1.98 -19.59 32.67
C ALA A 717 -3.07 -18.68 32.08
N GLY A 718 -3.23 -17.47 32.62
CA GLY A 718 -4.15 -16.46 32.09
C GLY A 718 -3.71 -15.93 30.73
N GLU A 719 -2.43 -15.60 30.58
CA GLU A 719 -1.84 -15.15 29.31
C GLU A 719 -1.99 -16.22 28.22
N HIS A 720 -1.75 -17.48 28.56
CA HIS A 720 -1.96 -18.59 27.63
C HIS A 720 -3.43 -18.72 27.17
N LEU A 721 -4.40 -18.54 28.07
CA LEU A 721 -5.82 -18.52 27.69
C LEU A 721 -6.09 -17.38 26.71
N PHE A 722 -5.57 -16.19 26.99
CA PHE A 722 -5.72 -15.03 26.13
C PHE A 722 -5.19 -15.27 24.72
N HIS A 723 -3.97 -15.79 24.59
CA HIS A 723 -3.36 -16.09 23.30
C HIS A 723 -4.16 -17.12 22.51
N ARG A 724 -4.70 -18.15 23.18
CA ARG A 724 -5.56 -19.17 22.55
C ARG A 724 -6.90 -18.60 22.07
N LEU A 725 -7.55 -17.76 22.88
CA LEU A 725 -8.80 -17.10 22.50
C LEU A 725 -8.59 -16.12 21.36
N LEU A 726 -7.52 -15.32 21.41
CA LEU A 726 -7.11 -14.43 20.32
C LEU A 726 -6.90 -15.21 19.02
N CYS A 727 -6.14 -16.29 19.08
CA CYS A 727 -5.93 -17.17 17.93
C CYS A 727 -7.26 -17.73 17.37
N ALA A 728 -8.12 -18.26 18.23
CA ALA A 728 -9.42 -18.81 17.84
C ALA A 728 -10.29 -17.77 17.11
N ASP A 729 -10.37 -16.55 17.65
CA ASP A 729 -11.16 -15.46 17.07
C ASP A 729 -10.57 -14.95 15.75
N LEU A 730 -9.24 -14.87 15.63
CA LEU A 730 -8.56 -14.53 14.38
C LEU A 730 -8.78 -15.58 13.28
N PHE A 731 -9.05 -16.84 13.65
CA PHE A 731 -9.38 -17.90 12.70
C PHE A 731 -10.83 -17.89 12.20
N LEU A 732 -11.77 -17.21 12.87
CA LEU A 732 -13.20 -17.33 12.55
C LEU A 732 -13.59 -16.85 11.14
N ASP A 733 -12.81 -15.95 10.52
CA ASP A 733 -13.01 -15.48 9.14
C ASP A 733 -11.88 -15.93 8.19
N LEU A 734 -10.98 -16.80 8.67
CA LEU A 734 -10.03 -17.48 7.82
C LEU A 734 -10.70 -18.74 7.26
N PRO A 735 -10.77 -18.94 5.93
CA PRO A 735 -11.46 -20.09 5.35
C PRO A 735 -10.88 -21.39 5.91
N THR A 736 -11.74 -22.23 6.49
CA THR A 736 -11.45 -23.62 6.86
C THR A 736 -10.97 -24.37 5.62
N GLN A 737 -10.00 -25.27 5.82
CA GLN A 737 -9.26 -25.84 4.71
C GLN A 737 -10.11 -26.81 3.90
#